data_AF-A0A8T5AP82-F1
#
_entry.id   AF-A0A8T5AP82-F1
#
_cell.length_a   1.000
_cell.length_b   1.000
_cell.length_c   1.000
_cell.angle_alpha   90.00
_cell.angle_beta   90.00
_cell.angle_gamma   90.00
#
_symmetry.space_group_name_H-M   'P 1'
#
loop_
_entity.id
_entity.type
_entity.pdbx_description
1 polymer ?
#
loop_
_entity_poly.entity_id
_entity_poly.type
_entity_poly.pdbx_seq_one_letter_code
_entity_poly.pdbx_strand_id
1 'polypeptide(L)'
;YVAKITNHIYDWYEPSKINRHLVDLVITVIFNKVKKEVIVIKDVKLVPPAKFEVQPLHITVNNTEISVPVGYLVQLSNREEWDLGLLETGTTSYSSYVHFYQNIPSSYNKDWTMLPTLPAKTKIKGYADEVNKEGSFPGPWGRYDVAQIISNDKQYVGWHAFWPRVSDWSVTAGDDLTWYRALWDDDPHTTDGYSEPWRSPLVVGEWDFMLSDQHRELDSVVTDIQFRGVSVYGVTDRHDGEDEDMGSTYDNIIDSEVDYQLREVFKPWDLLKAVHKDTKRWVEWTTASSITLKHKPFNYVNDTDWDEYCAFSERVYDYTTGELLKRGDYTLSYNSISGIATISGLTSGHTYKILYSTKPDIFECKNITVTDIPVEIELVEDIVPPPLTLEDKWTDKLGVTHGVSLEINNITVTNTTEISQGNYIVSESFYLEGESKFKVYMGEVHKGWVKDLENFTFEDDNWKITVDLGRFKKNITSSNDPDVTWPLDSETVHVKYLGHKLYITVNITVENGETISGKATLTLSTCYREELGGRYEWTVVGKDAATVDSAGAALVTAAFKNKQVEIGLAGEDMYDTVIANQMPWVMRKFGAGNTKADYYYSATDKRTALRDDWCKAGTVNYDEWPIASSNMIGVGGPIANLLAYYGNDFMQALFGLGEFTTHTPWKNKIVPLTCWDMTKTSSYASSNTVGYAVISTYKDINGTVLFLIWGHWGRDTYYVTKWFHEEGIYQLQEAPKGLTGIIVKITYESTDEGYKPTGYSIVECLGTISETLWVHNNEIKGGIHDP
;
A
#
# COMPACT_ATOMS: atom_id res chain seq x y z
N TYR A 1 4.54 -22.95 -1.65
CA TYR A 1 5.60 -23.92 -2.02
C TYR A 1 6.62 -23.17 -2.86
N VAL A 2 7.91 -23.46 -2.68
CA VAL A 2 8.98 -22.84 -3.47
C VAL A 2 9.82 -23.93 -4.11
N ALA A 3 10.00 -23.84 -5.43
CA ALA A 3 10.94 -24.68 -6.17
C ALA A 3 11.94 -23.80 -6.92
N LYS A 4 13.15 -24.33 -7.10
CA LYS A 4 14.20 -23.70 -7.88
C LYS A 4 14.79 -24.70 -8.85
N ILE A 5 14.92 -24.30 -10.10
CA ILE A 5 15.44 -25.11 -11.20
C ILE A 5 16.55 -24.32 -11.87
N THR A 6 17.70 -24.94 -12.10
CA THR A 6 18.80 -24.34 -12.86
C THR A 6 19.03 -25.15 -14.12
N ASN A 7 18.87 -24.50 -15.27
CA ASN A 7 19.15 -25.08 -16.58
C ASN A 7 20.45 -24.49 -17.13
N HIS A 8 21.39 -25.36 -17.49
CA HIS A 8 22.69 -24.98 -18.02
C HIS A 8 22.64 -25.01 -19.56
N ILE A 9 22.87 -23.87 -20.20
CA ILE A 9 22.88 -23.75 -21.66
C ILE A 9 24.32 -23.85 -22.16
N TYR A 10 24.57 -24.82 -23.04
CA TYR A 10 25.88 -25.08 -23.62
C TYR A 10 25.89 -24.82 -25.11
N ASP A 11 27.06 -24.47 -25.62
CA ASP A 11 27.32 -24.41 -27.06
C ASP A 11 28.63 -25.14 -27.42
N TRP A 12 28.67 -25.71 -28.62
CA TRP A 12 29.78 -26.51 -29.13
C TRP A 12 30.94 -25.64 -29.59
N TYR A 13 32.05 -25.62 -28.84
CA TYR A 13 33.22 -24.81 -29.20
C TYR A 13 34.17 -25.56 -30.12
N GLU A 14 34.05 -25.28 -31.42
CA GLU A 14 34.81 -25.93 -32.48
C GLU A 14 36.34 -25.95 -32.26
N PRO A 15 37.01 -24.85 -31.83
CA PRO A 15 38.46 -24.88 -31.68
C PRO A 15 38.98 -25.86 -30.64
N SER A 16 38.24 -26.08 -29.53
CA SER A 16 38.62 -27.06 -28.50
C SER A 16 37.72 -28.28 -28.40
N LYS A 17 36.75 -28.45 -29.31
CA LYS A 17 35.84 -29.60 -29.43
C LYS A 17 35.18 -30.03 -28.11
N ILE A 18 34.71 -29.05 -27.33
CA ILE A 18 33.98 -29.28 -26.08
C ILE A 18 32.73 -28.40 -26.02
N ASN A 19 31.72 -28.87 -25.28
CA ASN A 19 30.61 -28.04 -24.87
C ASN A 19 31.10 -27.00 -23.85
N ARG A 20 30.89 -25.72 -24.14
CA ARG A 20 31.16 -24.63 -23.20
C ARG A 20 29.85 -24.15 -22.60
N HIS A 21 29.84 -24.03 -21.27
CA HIS A 21 28.72 -23.46 -20.54
C HIS A 21 28.65 -21.97 -20.84
N LEU A 22 27.49 -21.47 -21.30
CA LEU A 22 27.32 -20.08 -21.69
C LEU A 22 26.46 -19.31 -20.71
N VAL A 23 25.29 -19.86 -20.40
CA VAL A 23 24.23 -19.16 -19.68
C VAL A 23 23.53 -20.14 -18.74
N ASP A 24 23.26 -19.69 -17.53
CA ASP A 24 22.34 -20.31 -16.59
C ASP A 24 20.96 -19.68 -16.73
N LEU A 25 19.93 -20.49 -17.00
CA LEU A 25 18.54 -20.11 -16.83
C LEU A 25 18.04 -20.67 -15.51
N VAL A 26 17.92 -19.80 -14.52
CA VAL A 26 17.45 -20.14 -13.17
C VAL A 26 15.99 -19.74 -13.03
N ILE A 27 15.13 -20.72 -12.77
CA ILE A 27 13.70 -20.52 -12.58
C ILE A 27 13.36 -20.76 -11.12
N THR A 28 12.86 -19.73 -10.44
CA THR A 28 12.28 -19.84 -9.09
C THR A 28 10.76 -19.77 -9.20
N VAL A 29 10.09 -20.85 -8.80
CA VAL A 29 8.63 -20.98 -8.80
C VAL A 29 8.13 -20.80 -7.36
N ILE A 30 7.32 -19.78 -7.14
CA ILE A 30 6.67 -19.49 -5.86
C ILE A 30 5.17 -19.74 -6.05
N PHE A 31 4.68 -20.84 -5.50
CA PHE A 31 3.27 -21.21 -5.57
C PHE A 31 2.54 -20.80 -4.30
N ASN A 32 1.56 -19.90 -4.46
CA ASN A 32 0.60 -19.54 -3.42
C ASN A 32 -0.67 -20.37 -3.56
N LYS A 33 -0.76 -21.44 -2.76
CA LYS A 33 -1.90 -22.37 -2.77
C LYS A 33 -3.22 -21.70 -2.39
N VAL A 34 -3.21 -20.66 -1.55
CA VAL A 34 -4.43 -19.99 -1.10
C VAL A 34 -5.06 -19.20 -2.25
N LYS A 35 -4.22 -18.53 -3.04
CA LYS A 35 -4.64 -17.64 -4.13
C LYS A 35 -4.81 -18.32 -5.47
N LYS A 36 -4.33 -19.57 -5.59
CA LYS A 36 -4.17 -20.27 -6.87
C LYS A 36 -3.27 -19.49 -7.84
N GLU A 37 -2.30 -18.77 -7.29
CA GLU A 37 -1.36 -17.92 -8.02
C GLU A 37 0.04 -18.55 -8.00
N VAL A 38 0.77 -18.43 -9.11
CA VAL A 38 2.16 -18.85 -9.26
C VAL A 38 2.98 -17.66 -9.75
N ILE A 39 4.01 -17.29 -8.99
CA ILE A 39 5.04 -16.36 -9.45
C ILE A 39 6.23 -17.17 -9.97
N VAL A 40 6.68 -16.88 -11.18
CA VAL A 40 7.83 -17.53 -11.82
C VAL A 40 8.88 -16.47 -12.14
N ILE A 41 9.93 -16.45 -11.34
CA ILE A 41 11.10 -15.59 -11.54
C ILE A 41 12.09 -16.34 -12.43
N LYS A 42 12.50 -15.74 -13.55
CA LYS A 42 13.46 -16.28 -14.52
C LYS A 42 14.69 -15.39 -14.54
N ASP A 43 15.78 -15.87 -13.94
CA ASP A 43 17.08 -15.23 -13.99
C ASP A 43 17.91 -15.85 -15.11
N VAL A 44 18.36 -15.02 -16.05
CA VAL A 44 19.26 -15.43 -17.14
C VAL A 44 20.63 -14.86 -16.85
N LYS A 45 21.57 -15.72 -16.45
CA LYS A 45 22.91 -15.33 -15.98
C LYS A 45 23.98 -15.79 -16.96
N LEU A 46 24.83 -14.89 -17.40
CA LEU A 46 26.03 -15.22 -18.17
C LEU A 46 27.02 -15.99 -17.29
N VAL A 47 27.70 -17.00 -17.87
CA VAL A 47 28.72 -17.79 -17.19
C VAL A 47 30.11 -17.49 -17.78
N PRO A 48 30.96 -16.73 -17.07
CA PRO A 48 32.33 -16.45 -17.51
C PRO A 48 33.26 -17.68 -17.38
N PRO A 49 34.32 -17.80 -18.22
CA PRO A 49 34.60 -16.98 -19.40
C PRO A 49 33.72 -17.43 -20.57
N ALA A 50 32.97 -16.48 -21.12
CA ALA A 50 32.05 -16.75 -22.19
C ALA A 50 32.81 -17.13 -23.48
N LYS A 51 32.23 -17.98 -24.33
CA LYS A 51 32.87 -18.60 -25.51
C LYS A 51 33.46 -17.60 -26.54
N PHE A 52 33.02 -16.34 -26.51
CA PHE A 52 33.35 -15.28 -27.46
C PHE A 52 34.23 -14.15 -26.90
N GLU A 53 35.42 -14.46 -26.34
CA GLU A 53 36.54 -13.49 -26.32
C GLU A 53 37.03 -13.12 -27.76
N VAL A 54 36.12 -12.98 -28.74
CA VAL A 54 36.41 -12.78 -30.15
C VAL A 54 35.34 -11.88 -30.79
N GLN A 55 35.71 -10.60 -30.95
CA GLN A 55 34.99 -9.48 -31.57
C GLN A 55 33.76 -8.90 -30.83
N PRO A 56 33.65 -7.55 -30.71
CA PRO A 56 32.45 -6.90 -30.20
C PRO A 56 31.21 -7.19 -31.04
N LEU A 57 30.05 -7.28 -30.38
CA LEU A 57 28.76 -7.31 -31.06
C LEU A 57 28.37 -5.88 -31.45
N HIS A 58 28.11 -5.64 -32.73
CA HIS A 58 27.68 -4.33 -33.21
C HIS A 58 26.16 -4.31 -33.38
N ILE A 59 25.50 -3.34 -32.76
CA ILE A 59 24.07 -3.10 -32.89
C ILE A 59 23.82 -1.67 -33.38
N THR A 60 22.62 -1.40 -33.86
CA THR A 60 22.18 -0.05 -34.24
C THR A 60 20.89 0.28 -33.52
N VAL A 61 20.87 1.42 -32.83
CA VAL A 61 19.69 1.96 -32.14
C VAL A 61 19.51 3.41 -32.60
N ASN A 62 18.32 3.78 -33.09
CA ASN A 62 18.04 5.13 -33.57
C ASN A 62 19.07 5.68 -34.60
N ASN A 63 19.54 4.80 -35.50
CA ASN A 63 20.60 5.08 -36.49
C ASN A 63 22.02 5.31 -35.91
N THR A 64 22.23 5.08 -34.62
CA THR A 64 23.55 5.10 -33.99
C THR A 64 24.10 3.68 -33.89
N GLU A 65 25.27 3.42 -34.48
CA GLU A 65 25.98 2.14 -34.30
C GLU A 65 26.67 2.11 -32.93
N ILE A 66 26.39 1.08 -32.14
CA ILE A 66 26.94 0.84 -30.81
C ILE A 66 27.73 -0.47 -30.84
N SER A 67 28.95 -0.46 -30.31
CA SER A 67 29.81 -1.64 -30.22
C SER A 67 29.82 -2.15 -28.77
N VAL A 68 29.29 -3.37 -28.58
CA VAL A 68 29.17 -4.03 -27.27
C VAL A 68 30.32 -5.03 -27.09
N PRO A 69 31.26 -4.78 -26.18
CA PRO A 69 32.29 -5.77 -25.84
C PRO A 69 31.65 -7.01 -25.21
N VAL A 70 32.02 -8.21 -25.69
CA VAL A 70 31.54 -9.50 -25.14
C VAL A 70 30.01 -9.56 -25.04
N GLY A 71 29.30 -9.04 -26.06
CA GLY A 71 27.84 -8.96 -26.06
C GLY A 71 27.15 -10.25 -26.48
N TYR A 72 26.15 -10.68 -25.72
CA TYR A 72 25.22 -11.76 -26.06
C TYR A 72 23.82 -11.17 -26.16
N LEU A 73 23.26 -11.18 -27.38
CA LEU A 73 21.85 -10.94 -27.54
C LEU A 73 21.08 -12.18 -27.08
N VAL A 74 20.09 -11.97 -26.22
CA VAL A 74 19.18 -13.01 -25.76
C VAL A 74 17.75 -12.57 -26.01
N GLN A 75 16.98 -13.46 -26.63
CA GLN A 75 15.53 -13.35 -26.79
C GLN A 75 14.91 -14.47 -25.95
N LEU A 76 14.28 -14.11 -24.83
CA LEU A 76 13.67 -15.07 -23.91
C LEU A 76 12.15 -14.90 -23.96
N SER A 77 11.42 -15.94 -24.36
CA SER A 77 9.96 -15.92 -24.35
C SER A 77 9.33 -16.99 -23.46
N ASN A 78 8.20 -16.60 -22.87
CA ASN A 78 7.17 -17.53 -22.43
C ASN A 78 6.20 -17.77 -23.56
N ARG A 79 5.83 -19.04 -23.79
CA ARG A 79 4.96 -19.46 -24.90
C ARG A 79 4.02 -20.53 -24.36
N GLU A 80 2.79 -20.13 -24.06
CA GLU A 80 1.91 -20.92 -23.19
C GLU A 80 0.50 -20.96 -23.73
N GLU A 81 -0.02 -22.19 -23.88
CA GLU A 81 -1.36 -22.47 -24.36
C GLU A 81 -2.34 -22.49 -23.19
N TRP A 82 -3.47 -21.79 -23.34
CA TRP A 82 -4.49 -21.65 -22.30
C TRP A 82 -5.74 -22.47 -22.60
N ASP A 83 -5.87 -23.61 -21.92
CA ASP A 83 -6.99 -24.55 -22.07
C ASP A 83 -8.10 -24.33 -21.02
N LEU A 84 -8.81 -23.19 -21.09
CA LEU A 84 -9.78 -22.81 -20.06
C LEU A 84 -11.25 -23.15 -20.40
N GLY A 85 -11.67 -22.91 -21.64
CA GLY A 85 -13.07 -23.03 -22.07
C GLY A 85 -13.66 -24.44 -22.16
N LEU A 86 -14.99 -24.53 -22.25
CA LEU A 86 -15.75 -25.77 -22.42
C LEU A 86 -16.24 -25.95 -23.86
N LEU A 87 -16.59 -27.20 -24.20
CA LEU A 87 -17.26 -27.49 -25.47
C LEU A 87 -18.72 -27.03 -25.42
N GLU A 88 -19.05 -25.95 -26.12
CA GLU A 88 -20.41 -25.43 -26.26
C GLU A 88 -20.93 -25.53 -27.70
N THR A 89 -22.23 -25.31 -27.89
CA THR A 89 -22.84 -25.39 -29.23
C THR A 89 -22.32 -24.23 -30.09
N GLY A 90 -21.54 -24.55 -31.13
CA GLY A 90 -20.96 -23.56 -32.03
C GLY A 90 -19.52 -23.16 -31.68
N THR A 91 -18.95 -23.70 -30.60
CA THR A 91 -17.54 -23.51 -30.24
C THR A 91 -16.79 -24.86 -30.26
N THR A 92 -15.48 -24.81 -30.02
CA THR A 92 -14.66 -26.00 -29.78
C THR A 92 -14.32 -26.11 -28.29
N SER A 93 -13.88 -27.28 -27.82
CA SER A 93 -13.31 -27.41 -26.48
C SER A 93 -12.18 -26.39 -26.29
N TYR A 94 -12.09 -25.80 -25.09
CA TYR A 94 -11.07 -24.81 -24.73
C TYR A 94 -11.20 -23.44 -25.43
N SER A 95 -12.36 -23.16 -26.03
CA SER A 95 -12.63 -21.84 -26.61
C SER A 95 -12.65 -20.74 -25.53
N SER A 96 -11.88 -19.67 -25.73
CA SER A 96 -11.75 -18.56 -24.78
C SER A 96 -11.71 -17.23 -25.52
N TYR A 97 -12.02 -16.15 -24.80
CA TYR A 97 -11.73 -14.77 -25.19
C TYR A 97 -10.37 -14.37 -24.59
N VAL A 98 -9.60 -13.52 -25.26
CA VAL A 98 -8.29 -13.10 -24.76
C VAL A 98 -7.94 -11.68 -25.16
N HIS A 99 -7.56 -10.88 -24.17
CA HIS A 99 -7.03 -9.54 -24.37
C HIS A 99 -5.65 -9.36 -23.70
N PHE A 100 -4.73 -8.68 -24.39
CA PHE A 100 -3.41 -8.31 -23.87
C PHE A 100 -3.36 -6.84 -23.45
N TYR A 101 -3.41 -6.60 -22.15
CA TYR A 101 -3.32 -5.27 -21.55
C TYR A 101 -1.85 -4.88 -21.35
N GLN A 102 -1.54 -3.65 -21.72
CA GLN A 102 -0.18 -3.12 -21.63
C GLN A 102 -0.09 -1.95 -20.64
N ASN A 103 1.13 -1.69 -20.15
CA ASN A 103 1.48 -0.47 -19.43
C ASN A 103 0.71 -0.28 -18.10
N ILE A 104 0.51 -1.37 -17.36
CA ILE A 104 -0.15 -1.33 -16.06
C ILE A 104 0.85 -0.86 -14.98
N PRO A 105 0.50 0.09 -14.10
CA PRO A 105 1.41 0.61 -13.08
C PRO A 105 1.94 -0.44 -12.08
N SER A 106 3.23 -0.34 -11.76
CA SER A 106 3.95 -1.19 -10.80
C SER A 106 4.85 -0.32 -9.89
N SER A 107 5.24 -0.85 -8.74
CA SER A 107 6.27 -0.26 -7.86
C SER A 107 7.69 -0.57 -8.35
N TYR A 108 7.83 -1.57 -9.23
CA TYR A 108 9.11 -2.08 -9.72
C TYR A 108 9.55 -1.33 -10.99
N ASN A 109 10.31 -0.26 -10.78
CA ASN A 109 10.88 0.59 -11.83
C ASN A 109 12.34 0.18 -12.16
N LYS A 110 13.06 1.04 -12.89
CA LYS A 110 14.48 0.84 -13.23
C LYS A 110 15.42 0.58 -12.04
N ASP A 111 15.05 0.99 -10.82
CA ASP A 111 15.87 0.80 -9.61
C ASP A 111 15.77 -0.63 -9.03
N TRP A 112 14.92 -1.47 -9.64
CA TRP A 112 14.68 -2.88 -9.25
C TRP A 112 15.27 -3.88 -10.25
N THR A 113 16.04 -3.43 -11.25
CA THR A 113 16.70 -4.31 -12.22
C THR A 113 18.18 -3.97 -12.38
N MET A 114 18.99 -4.99 -12.71
CA MET A 114 20.36 -4.79 -13.21
C MET A 114 20.36 -4.35 -14.67
N LEU A 115 19.48 -4.97 -15.45
CA LEU A 115 19.50 -4.92 -16.90
C LEU A 115 18.08 -4.70 -17.41
N PRO A 116 17.79 -3.57 -18.07
CA PRO A 116 16.53 -3.39 -18.79
C PRO A 116 16.55 -4.20 -20.10
N THR A 117 15.36 -4.34 -20.72
CA THR A 117 15.25 -4.79 -22.10
C THR A 117 15.91 -3.79 -23.07
N LEU A 118 16.23 -4.25 -24.26
CA LEU A 118 16.82 -3.45 -25.32
C LEU A 118 15.93 -2.25 -25.67
N PRO A 119 16.53 -1.13 -26.13
CA PRO A 119 15.76 -0.05 -26.73
C PRO A 119 14.90 -0.58 -27.87
N ALA A 120 13.70 -0.03 -28.05
CA ALA A 120 12.84 -0.37 -29.17
C ALA A 120 13.59 -0.29 -30.50
N LYS A 121 13.29 -1.21 -31.43
CA LYS A 121 13.81 -1.21 -32.80
C LYS A 121 15.33 -1.40 -32.89
N THR A 122 15.91 -2.17 -31.98
CA THR A 122 17.34 -2.48 -32.01
C THR A 122 17.65 -3.41 -33.20
N LYS A 123 18.68 -3.09 -33.98
CA LYS A 123 19.18 -3.92 -35.08
C LYS A 123 20.52 -4.55 -34.76
N ILE A 124 20.72 -5.80 -35.15
CA ILE A 124 22.04 -6.42 -35.13
C ILE A 124 22.74 -6.13 -36.46
N LYS A 125 24.01 -5.72 -36.42
CA LYS A 125 24.79 -5.49 -37.64
C LYS A 125 24.88 -6.78 -38.47
N GLY A 126 24.42 -6.71 -39.72
CA GLY A 126 24.39 -7.84 -40.64
C GLY A 126 23.03 -8.56 -40.70
N TYR A 127 22.07 -8.19 -39.86
CA TYR A 127 20.67 -8.61 -39.94
C TYR A 127 19.81 -7.45 -40.48
N ALA A 128 18.80 -7.77 -41.27
CA ALA A 128 17.92 -6.76 -41.88
C ALA A 128 16.86 -6.25 -40.90
N ASP A 129 16.39 -7.14 -40.03
CA ASP A 129 15.18 -6.95 -39.23
C ASP A 129 15.49 -6.36 -37.84
N GLU A 130 14.49 -5.69 -37.29
CA GLU A 130 14.52 -5.10 -35.94
C GLU A 130 14.14 -6.18 -34.93
N VAL A 131 14.98 -6.37 -33.92
CA VAL A 131 14.85 -7.48 -32.95
C VAL A 131 13.57 -7.36 -32.13
N ASN A 132 13.19 -6.14 -31.76
CA ASN A 132 12.15 -5.92 -30.78
C ASN A 132 11.26 -4.70 -31.10
N LYS A 133 9.97 -4.82 -30.76
CA LYS A 133 8.98 -3.76 -30.94
C LYS A 133 9.10 -2.64 -29.92
N GLU A 134 9.18 -3.00 -28.65
CA GLU A 134 9.21 -2.05 -27.55
C GLU A 134 10.44 -2.22 -26.63
N GLY A 135 10.66 -1.20 -25.81
CA GLY A 135 11.74 -1.12 -24.82
C GLY A 135 12.42 0.26 -24.82
N SER A 136 13.27 0.59 -23.86
CA SER A 136 13.78 -0.24 -22.76
C SER A 136 12.87 -0.28 -21.53
N PHE A 137 12.67 -1.45 -20.95
CA PHE A 137 11.88 -1.66 -19.73
C PHE A 137 12.65 -2.44 -18.66
N PRO A 138 12.41 -2.18 -17.36
CA PRO A 138 11.47 -1.22 -16.81
C PRO A 138 12.01 0.21 -16.90
N GLY A 139 11.13 1.16 -17.22
CA GLY A 139 11.45 2.59 -17.19
C GLY A 139 11.36 3.19 -15.77
N PRO A 140 11.48 4.52 -15.63
CA PRO A 140 11.44 5.20 -14.32
C PRO A 140 10.10 5.07 -13.59
N TRP A 141 9.01 4.80 -14.31
CA TRP A 141 7.66 4.77 -13.75
C TRP A 141 7.16 3.41 -13.28
N GLY A 142 7.90 2.32 -13.56
CA GLY A 142 7.54 0.94 -13.20
C GLY A 142 6.22 0.47 -13.83
N ARG A 143 6.29 -0.49 -14.75
CA ARG A 143 5.12 -0.99 -15.48
C ARG A 143 5.23 -2.49 -15.73
N TYR A 144 4.08 -3.15 -15.89
CA TYR A 144 3.95 -4.56 -16.26
C TYR A 144 2.84 -4.71 -17.31
N ASP A 145 2.80 -5.85 -18.00
CA ASP A 145 1.75 -6.20 -18.97
C ASP A 145 1.01 -7.47 -18.50
N VAL A 146 -0.20 -7.71 -19.00
CA VAL A 146 -0.98 -8.92 -18.65
C VAL A 146 -1.87 -9.36 -19.80
N ALA A 147 -1.87 -10.67 -20.08
CA ALA A 147 -2.92 -11.30 -20.88
C ALA A 147 -4.02 -11.81 -19.94
N GLN A 148 -5.28 -11.45 -20.20
CA GLN A 148 -6.45 -12.02 -19.53
C GLN A 148 -7.15 -12.99 -20.48
N ILE A 149 -7.50 -14.17 -19.98
CA ILE A 149 -8.16 -15.22 -20.75
C ILE A 149 -9.50 -15.53 -20.08
N ILE A 150 -10.60 -15.30 -20.77
CA ILE A 150 -11.95 -15.55 -20.26
C ILE A 150 -12.52 -16.81 -20.93
N SER A 151 -13.00 -17.77 -20.14
CA SER A 151 -13.63 -18.96 -20.69
C SER A 151 -14.88 -18.60 -21.51
N ASN A 152 -15.17 -19.35 -22.59
CA ASN A 152 -16.36 -19.10 -23.43
C ASN A 152 -17.70 -19.17 -22.66
N ASP A 153 -17.78 -20.00 -21.61
CA ASP A 153 -18.93 -20.11 -20.71
C ASP A 153 -19.01 -18.96 -19.67
N LYS A 154 -18.03 -18.05 -19.70
CA LYS A 154 -17.91 -16.85 -18.88
C LYS A 154 -17.88 -17.14 -17.37
N GLN A 155 -17.44 -18.34 -16.98
CA GLN A 155 -17.35 -18.75 -15.58
C GLN A 155 -15.96 -18.51 -14.97
N TYR A 156 -14.89 -18.49 -15.77
CA TYR A 156 -13.52 -18.43 -15.28
C TYR A 156 -12.69 -17.38 -16.01
N VAL A 157 -11.72 -16.83 -15.29
CA VAL A 157 -10.70 -15.90 -15.80
C VAL A 157 -9.33 -16.45 -15.44
N GLY A 158 -8.49 -16.66 -16.45
CA GLY A 158 -7.05 -16.89 -16.32
C GLY A 158 -6.27 -15.61 -16.58
N TRP A 159 -5.07 -15.51 -16.01
CA TRP A 159 -4.17 -14.40 -16.32
C TRP A 159 -2.71 -14.81 -16.43
N HIS A 160 -1.98 -14.09 -17.28
CA HIS A 160 -0.54 -14.19 -17.45
C HIS A 160 0.07 -12.79 -17.44
N ALA A 161 0.63 -12.37 -16.31
CA ALA A 161 1.30 -11.09 -16.19
C ALA A 161 2.80 -11.19 -16.42
N PHE A 162 3.44 -10.10 -16.86
CA PHE A 162 4.84 -10.03 -17.26
C PHE A 162 5.52 -8.80 -16.66
N TRP A 163 6.63 -9.01 -15.95
CA TRP A 163 7.52 -7.93 -15.52
C TRP A 163 9.00 -8.27 -15.79
N PRO A 164 9.82 -7.32 -16.29
CA PRO A 164 9.42 -6.03 -16.83
C PRO A 164 8.40 -6.18 -17.97
N ARG A 165 7.83 -5.07 -18.45
CA ARG A 165 7.04 -5.10 -19.69
C ARG A 165 7.81 -5.85 -20.78
N VAL A 166 7.08 -6.62 -21.58
CA VAL A 166 7.67 -7.43 -22.64
C VAL A 166 8.11 -6.52 -23.79
N SER A 167 9.16 -6.95 -24.48
CA SER A 167 9.63 -6.33 -25.71
C SER A 167 8.67 -6.61 -26.86
N ASP A 168 8.14 -7.85 -26.91
CA ASP A 168 7.27 -8.36 -27.95
C ASP A 168 6.21 -9.31 -27.33
N TRP A 169 5.04 -9.39 -27.95
CA TRP A 169 3.89 -10.15 -27.46
C TRP A 169 3.04 -10.68 -28.61
N SER A 170 2.23 -11.69 -28.32
CA SER A 170 1.13 -12.13 -29.18
C SER A 170 0.19 -12.99 -28.32
N VAL A 171 -1.13 -12.83 -28.48
CA VAL A 171 -2.11 -13.76 -27.89
C VAL A 171 -2.54 -14.85 -28.85
N THR A 172 -2.20 -14.69 -30.15
CA THR A 172 -2.56 -15.59 -31.25
C THR A 172 -1.35 -16.26 -31.91
N ALA A 173 -0.29 -16.54 -31.16
CA ALA A 173 1.01 -16.94 -31.75
C ALA A 173 0.96 -18.24 -32.59
N GLY A 174 -0.08 -19.05 -32.43
CA GLY A 174 -0.38 -20.19 -33.29
C GLY A 174 -0.76 -19.75 -34.71
N ASP A 175 -1.71 -18.82 -34.83
CA ASP A 175 -2.23 -18.28 -36.09
C ASP A 175 -1.24 -17.31 -36.75
N ASP A 176 -0.50 -16.56 -35.94
CA ASP A 176 0.57 -15.68 -36.41
C ASP A 176 1.79 -16.46 -36.94
N LEU A 177 1.81 -17.79 -36.76
CA LEU A 177 2.92 -18.69 -37.10
C LEU A 177 4.24 -18.30 -36.42
N THR A 178 4.15 -17.72 -35.23
CA THR A 178 5.30 -17.29 -34.43
C THR A 178 5.62 -18.24 -33.30
N TRP A 179 4.77 -19.23 -32.99
CA TRP A 179 4.91 -20.15 -31.84
C TRP A 179 6.28 -20.88 -31.70
N TYR A 180 7.00 -21.13 -32.80
CA TYR A 180 8.22 -21.94 -32.82
C TYR A 180 9.54 -21.13 -32.87
N ARG A 181 9.47 -19.79 -32.89
CA ARG A 181 10.64 -18.91 -33.06
C ARG A 181 10.47 -17.60 -32.30
N ALA A 182 11.56 -16.89 -32.04
CA ALA A 182 11.54 -15.53 -31.51
C ALA A 182 10.70 -14.58 -32.39
N LEU A 183 10.12 -13.57 -31.74
CA LEU A 183 9.39 -12.48 -32.39
C LEU A 183 10.39 -11.42 -32.88
N TRP A 184 9.95 -10.62 -33.85
CA TRP A 184 10.65 -9.47 -34.42
C TRP A 184 9.70 -8.26 -34.46
N ASP A 185 10.21 -7.04 -34.66
CA ASP A 185 9.36 -5.82 -34.73
C ASP A 185 8.26 -5.89 -35.81
N ASP A 186 8.51 -6.63 -36.89
CA ASP A 186 7.62 -6.77 -38.04
C ASP A 186 6.62 -7.92 -37.93
N ASP A 187 6.74 -8.76 -36.90
CA ASP A 187 5.75 -9.79 -36.60
C ASP A 187 4.43 -9.19 -36.10
N PRO A 188 3.32 -9.97 -36.15
CA PRO A 188 2.08 -9.55 -35.53
C PRO A 188 2.20 -9.49 -33.99
N HIS A 189 2.04 -8.29 -33.42
CA HIS A 189 1.93 -8.04 -31.98
C HIS A 189 0.47 -8.04 -31.52
N THR A 190 -0.22 -9.16 -31.75
CA THR A 190 -1.67 -9.24 -31.54
C THR A 190 -2.03 -9.11 -30.07
N THR A 191 -3.00 -8.24 -29.79
CA THR A 191 -3.58 -8.07 -28.45
C THR A 191 -4.88 -8.84 -28.26
N ASP A 192 -5.52 -9.22 -29.37
CA ASP A 192 -6.84 -9.86 -29.41
C ASP A 192 -6.85 -11.00 -30.44
N GLY A 193 -7.78 -11.94 -30.27
CA GLY A 193 -8.12 -12.92 -31.28
C GLY A 193 -8.77 -12.29 -32.51
N TYR A 194 -8.52 -12.84 -33.71
CA TYR A 194 -9.19 -12.36 -34.94
C TYR A 194 -10.70 -12.66 -34.96
N SER A 195 -11.13 -13.71 -34.24
CA SER A 195 -12.52 -14.14 -34.14
C SER A 195 -12.71 -14.90 -32.83
N GLU A 196 -13.32 -14.27 -31.83
CA GLU A 196 -13.49 -14.86 -30.51
C GLU A 196 -14.94 -15.32 -30.24
N PRO A 197 -15.16 -16.30 -29.33
CA PRO A 197 -14.15 -17.06 -28.60
C PRO A 197 -13.46 -18.08 -29.51
N TRP A 198 -12.17 -18.28 -29.32
CA TRP A 198 -11.35 -19.16 -30.17
C TRP A 198 -10.58 -20.18 -29.35
N ARG A 199 -10.16 -21.25 -30.02
CA ARG A 199 -9.62 -22.44 -29.35
C ARG A 199 -8.23 -22.18 -28.79
N SER A 200 -8.05 -22.40 -27.49
CA SER A 200 -6.76 -22.52 -26.81
C SER A 200 -5.78 -21.39 -27.15
N PRO A 201 -6.01 -20.16 -26.66
CA PRO A 201 -5.11 -19.04 -26.91
C PRO A 201 -3.65 -19.39 -26.59
N LEU A 202 -2.74 -19.06 -27.51
CA LEU A 202 -1.31 -19.25 -27.33
C LEU A 202 -0.65 -17.90 -27.03
N VAL A 203 -0.50 -17.62 -25.75
CA VAL A 203 0.06 -16.37 -25.25
C VAL A 203 1.58 -16.43 -25.29
N VAL A 204 2.18 -15.40 -25.89
CA VAL A 204 3.61 -15.17 -25.96
C VAL A 204 3.93 -13.82 -25.36
N GLY A 205 4.89 -13.81 -24.45
CA GLY A 205 5.56 -12.60 -23.98
C GLY A 205 7.07 -12.83 -24.06
N GLU A 206 7.77 -11.94 -24.75
CA GLU A 206 9.21 -12.04 -25.03
C GLU A 206 9.98 -10.85 -24.45
N TRP A 207 11.15 -11.12 -23.89
CA TRP A 207 12.11 -10.11 -23.45
C TRP A 207 13.38 -10.22 -24.26
N ASP A 208 13.78 -9.10 -24.85
CA ASP A 208 15.03 -8.97 -25.59
C ASP A 208 16.01 -8.11 -24.80
N PHE A 209 17.19 -8.64 -24.52
CA PHE A 209 18.18 -7.98 -23.68
C PHE A 209 19.61 -8.36 -24.08
N MET A 210 20.57 -7.60 -23.57
CA MET A 210 21.98 -7.75 -23.91
C MET A 210 22.79 -8.13 -22.68
N LEU A 211 23.22 -9.39 -22.61
CA LEU A 211 24.17 -9.83 -21.59
C LEU A 211 25.60 -9.46 -21.97
N SER A 212 26.43 -9.16 -20.97
CA SER A 212 27.86 -8.93 -21.12
C SER A 212 28.61 -9.39 -19.87
N ASP A 213 29.93 -9.26 -19.86
CA ASP A 213 30.82 -9.68 -18.76
C ASP A 213 30.85 -8.72 -17.57
N GLN A 214 30.27 -7.53 -17.70
CA GLN A 214 30.11 -6.55 -16.63
C GLN A 214 29.05 -5.50 -17.02
N HIS A 215 28.57 -4.78 -16.01
CA HIS A 215 27.72 -3.61 -16.19
C HIS A 215 28.38 -2.54 -17.07
N ARG A 216 27.67 -2.07 -18.11
CA ARG A 216 28.07 -0.94 -18.95
C ARG A 216 26.86 -0.15 -19.43
N GLU A 217 27.00 1.18 -19.43
CA GLU A 217 26.11 2.10 -20.15
C GLU A 217 26.81 2.53 -21.45
N LEU A 218 26.32 2.06 -22.58
CA LEU A 218 26.86 2.28 -23.92
C LEU A 218 25.88 3.12 -24.75
N ASP A 219 25.96 4.44 -24.59
CA ASP A 219 25.01 5.40 -25.17
C ASP A 219 23.57 5.13 -24.71
N SER A 220 22.72 4.59 -25.58
CA SER A 220 21.32 4.26 -25.26
C SER A 220 21.10 2.82 -24.78
N VAL A 221 22.16 2.01 -24.70
CA VAL A 221 22.08 0.57 -24.39
C VAL A 221 22.77 0.29 -23.06
N VAL A 222 22.11 -0.48 -22.21
CA VAL A 222 22.69 -1.01 -20.98
C VAL A 222 22.98 -2.49 -21.18
N THR A 223 24.11 -2.96 -20.67
CA THR A 223 24.49 -4.38 -20.69
C THR A 223 24.93 -4.82 -19.30
N ASP A 224 24.62 -6.05 -18.91
CA ASP A 224 25.03 -6.58 -17.61
C ASP A 224 25.15 -8.11 -17.63
N ILE A 225 25.60 -8.72 -16.53
CA ILE A 225 25.83 -10.17 -16.45
C ILE A 225 24.56 -10.98 -16.26
N GLN A 226 23.46 -10.36 -15.83
CA GLN A 226 22.20 -11.03 -15.53
C GLN A 226 20.97 -10.19 -15.90
N PHE A 227 19.96 -10.86 -16.45
CA PHE A 227 18.61 -10.33 -16.67
C PHE A 227 17.60 -11.09 -15.83
N ARG A 228 16.50 -10.44 -15.46
CA ARG A 228 15.34 -11.07 -14.82
C ARG A 228 14.06 -10.77 -15.57
N GLY A 229 13.37 -11.82 -15.99
CA GLY A 229 11.96 -11.79 -16.37
C GLY A 229 11.11 -12.46 -15.30
N VAL A 230 9.90 -11.98 -15.08
CA VAL A 230 8.96 -12.48 -14.08
C VAL A 230 7.62 -12.68 -14.76
N SER A 231 6.99 -13.83 -14.51
CA SER A 231 5.58 -13.99 -14.83
C SER A 231 4.75 -14.37 -13.62
N VAL A 232 3.50 -13.92 -13.63
CA VAL A 232 2.50 -14.26 -12.61
C VAL A 232 1.33 -14.91 -13.32
N TYR A 233 0.95 -16.09 -12.84
CA TYR A 233 -0.12 -16.92 -13.39
C TYR A 233 -1.19 -17.16 -12.35
N GLY A 234 -2.44 -17.21 -12.77
CA GLY A 234 -3.50 -17.74 -11.93
C GLY A 234 -4.80 -17.95 -12.68
N VAL A 235 -5.77 -18.52 -11.96
CA VAL A 235 -7.13 -18.75 -12.44
C VAL A 235 -8.10 -18.49 -11.30
N THR A 236 -9.15 -17.74 -11.59
CA THR A 236 -10.25 -17.48 -10.65
C THR A 236 -11.62 -17.57 -11.35
N ASP A 237 -12.68 -17.54 -10.54
CA ASP A 237 -14.05 -17.40 -11.03
C ASP A 237 -14.22 -16.00 -11.64
N ARG A 238 -14.96 -15.87 -12.73
CA ARG A 238 -15.20 -14.57 -13.38
C ARG A 238 -16.12 -13.71 -12.52
N HIS A 239 -15.66 -12.52 -12.15
CA HIS A 239 -16.43 -11.55 -11.39
C HIS A 239 -17.04 -10.49 -12.31
N ASP A 240 -16.18 -9.70 -12.93
CA ASP A 240 -16.52 -8.54 -13.76
C ASP A 240 -15.51 -8.30 -14.88
N GLY A 241 -14.61 -9.27 -15.15
CA GLY A 241 -13.75 -9.24 -16.33
C GLY A 241 -14.55 -9.24 -17.63
N GLU A 242 -14.20 -8.39 -18.57
CA GLU A 242 -14.87 -8.27 -19.86
C GLU A 242 -13.85 -8.26 -20.99
N ASP A 243 -14.31 -8.71 -22.14
CA ASP A 243 -13.60 -8.67 -23.41
C ASP A 243 -14.60 -8.15 -24.46
N GLU A 244 -14.14 -7.23 -25.31
CA GLU A 244 -14.98 -6.52 -26.29
C GLU A 244 -15.67 -7.51 -27.27
N ASP A 245 -15.03 -8.63 -27.60
CA ASP A 245 -15.55 -9.63 -28.53
C ASP A 245 -16.57 -10.59 -27.88
N MET A 246 -16.82 -10.46 -26.58
CA MET A 246 -17.94 -11.15 -25.92
C MET A 246 -19.32 -10.64 -26.39
N GLY A 247 -19.37 -9.49 -27.05
CA GLY A 247 -20.56 -8.90 -27.66
C GLY A 247 -20.62 -7.37 -27.54
N SER A 248 -21.55 -6.73 -28.25
CA SER A 248 -21.61 -5.26 -28.43
C SER A 248 -21.87 -4.40 -27.18
N THR A 249 -21.99 -5.00 -25.99
CA THR A 249 -22.20 -4.31 -24.71
C THR A 249 -21.04 -4.48 -23.74
N TYR A 250 -20.02 -5.25 -24.12
CA TYR A 250 -18.83 -5.51 -23.32
C TYR A 250 -17.68 -4.58 -23.77
N ASP A 251 -16.72 -4.36 -22.89
CA ASP A 251 -15.47 -3.62 -23.14
C ASP A 251 -14.28 -4.48 -22.69
N ASN A 252 -13.04 -4.03 -22.93
CA ASN A 252 -11.85 -4.70 -22.44
C ASN A 252 -11.57 -4.27 -20.99
N ILE A 253 -12.04 -5.07 -20.03
CA ILE A 253 -11.93 -4.79 -18.59
C ILE A 253 -11.22 -5.95 -17.87
N ILE A 254 -10.14 -5.62 -17.16
CA ILE A 254 -9.46 -6.58 -16.28
C ILE A 254 -10.39 -6.92 -15.11
N ASP A 255 -10.57 -8.21 -14.86
CA ASP A 255 -11.36 -8.72 -13.74
C ASP A 255 -10.83 -8.19 -12.40
N SER A 256 -11.73 -7.75 -11.54
CA SER A 256 -11.41 -7.13 -10.25
C SER A 256 -10.58 -8.04 -9.34
N GLU A 257 -10.80 -9.36 -9.35
CA GLU A 257 -9.97 -10.28 -8.56
C GLU A 257 -8.57 -10.44 -9.16
N VAL A 258 -8.46 -10.42 -10.50
CA VAL A 258 -7.16 -10.43 -11.20
C VAL A 258 -6.37 -9.16 -10.86
N ASP A 259 -6.98 -7.98 -10.95
CA ASP A 259 -6.32 -6.72 -10.56
C ASP A 259 -5.95 -6.72 -9.07
N TYR A 260 -6.80 -7.24 -8.18
CA TYR A 260 -6.49 -7.37 -6.75
C TYR A 260 -5.22 -8.20 -6.52
N GLN A 261 -5.15 -9.40 -7.10
CA GLN A 261 -4.01 -10.30 -6.90
C GLN A 261 -2.72 -9.74 -7.53
N LEU A 262 -2.81 -9.20 -8.76
CA LEU A 262 -1.66 -8.60 -9.43
C LEU A 262 -1.17 -7.33 -8.73
N ARG A 263 -2.06 -6.53 -8.13
CA ARG A 263 -1.65 -5.38 -7.30
C ARG A 263 -0.96 -5.82 -6.02
N GLU A 264 -1.30 -6.96 -5.44
CA GLU A 264 -0.53 -7.47 -4.32
C GLU A 264 0.91 -7.80 -4.73
N VAL A 265 1.10 -8.33 -5.93
CA VAL A 265 2.45 -8.61 -6.45
C VAL A 265 3.16 -7.32 -6.86
N PHE A 266 2.58 -6.52 -7.76
CA PHE A 266 3.28 -5.39 -8.39
C PHE A 266 3.16 -4.05 -7.63
N LYS A 267 2.19 -3.91 -6.71
CA LYS A 267 1.98 -2.73 -5.85
C LYS A 267 1.69 -3.14 -4.39
N PRO A 268 2.58 -3.94 -3.77
CA PRO A 268 2.31 -4.55 -2.48
C PRO A 268 2.05 -3.52 -1.37
N TRP A 269 1.46 -4.00 -0.28
CA TRP A 269 1.60 -3.32 1.01
C TRP A 269 3.08 -3.37 1.45
N ASP A 270 3.77 -2.24 1.37
CA ASP A 270 5.21 -2.11 1.60
C ASP A 270 5.55 -1.59 3.02
N LEU A 271 6.84 -1.62 3.39
CA LEU A 271 7.31 -1.22 4.71
C LEU A 271 7.07 0.27 4.99
N LEU A 272 7.09 1.11 3.94
CA LEU A 272 6.76 2.53 4.05
C LEU A 272 5.30 2.73 4.51
N LYS A 273 4.35 2.01 3.89
CA LYS A 273 2.95 1.98 4.32
C LYS A 273 2.81 1.34 5.70
N ALA A 274 3.58 0.31 6.02
CA ALA A 274 3.48 -0.36 7.32
C ALA A 274 3.85 0.55 8.50
N VAL A 275 4.83 1.44 8.33
CA VAL A 275 5.22 2.41 9.38
C VAL A 275 4.34 3.68 9.42
N HIS A 276 3.40 3.83 8.50
CA HIS A 276 2.42 4.91 8.45
C HIS A 276 1.00 4.35 8.53
N LYS A 277 0.38 4.43 9.72
CA LYS A 277 -0.99 3.98 9.93
C LYS A 277 -1.90 5.17 10.20
N ASP A 278 -2.95 5.27 9.39
CA ASP A 278 -3.96 6.33 9.42
C ASP A 278 -5.38 5.78 9.63
N THR A 279 -5.54 4.47 9.74
CA THR A 279 -6.83 3.81 9.95
C THR A 279 -6.86 3.02 11.26
N LYS A 280 -8.07 2.85 11.81
CA LYS A 280 -8.37 1.89 12.88
C LYS A 280 -9.32 0.83 12.34
N ARG A 281 -9.20 -0.41 12.81
CA ARG A 281 -10.02 -1.55 12.36
C ARG A 281 -11.07 -1.93 13.39
N TRP A 282 -12.23 -2.35 12.89
CA TRP A 282 -13.42 -2.64 13.68
C TRP A 282 -14.16 -3.87 13.15
N VAL A 283 -14.84 -4.56 14.06
CA VAL A 283 -15.76 -5.66 13.74
C VAL A 283 -17.06 -5.45 14.50
N GLU A 284 -18.18 -5.62 13.81
CA GLU A 284 -19.51 -5.62 14.41
C GLU A 284 -20.34 -6.77 13.85
N TRP A 285 -21.35 -7.19 14.62
CA TRP A 285 -22.22 -8.31 14.28
C TRP A 285 -23.69 -7.91 14.37
N THR A 286 -24.51 -8.44 13.48
CA THR A 286 -25.96 -8.22 13.54
C THR A 286 -26.74 -9.42 13.02
N THR A 287 -27.97 -9.55 13.51
CA THR A 287 -29.00 -10.42 12.90
C THR A 287 -30.20 -9.63 12.38
N ALA A 288 -30.14 -8.31 12.46
CA ALA A 288 -31.16 -7.41 11.98
C ALA A 288 -30.95 -7.11 10.49
N SER A 289 -32.00 -6.60 9.82
CA SER A 289 -31.94 -6.18 8.42
C SER A 289 -31.12 -4.89 8.20
N SER A 290 -30.66 -4.26 9.28
CA SER A 290 -29.84 -3.05 9.25
C SER A 290 -29.00 -2.91 10.53
N ILE A 291 -27.86 -2.25 10.41
CA ILE A 291 -26.97 -1.89 11.53
C ILE A 291 -26.39 -0.49 11.29
N THR A 292 -26.44 0.37 12.32
CA THR A 292 -25.68 1.61 12.35
C THR A 292 -24.35 1.32 13.03
N LEU A 293 -23.25 1.53 12.31
CA LEU A 293 -21.91 1.26 12.82
C LEU A 293 -21.54 2.27 13.90
N LYS A 294 -20.95 1.77 14.98
CA LYS A 294 -20.70 2.56 16.18
C LYS A 294 -19.54 3.53 15.98
N HIS A 295 -18.45 3.06 15.39
CA HIS A 295 -17.20 3.83 15.33
C HIS A 295 -17.14 4.81 14.16
N LYS A 296 -16.54 5.98 14.41
CA LYS A 296 -16.46 7.11 13.47
C LYS A 296 -15.10 7.83 13.54
N PRO A 297 -14.77 8.69 12.56
CA PRO A 297 -15.42 8.82 11.26
C PRO A 297 -15.15 7.59 10.38
N PHE A 298 -16.21 7.05 9.78
CA PHE A 298 -16.15 5.91 8.87
C PHE A 298 -15.26 6.22 7.67
N ASN A 299 -14.40 5.27 7.29
CA ASN A 299 -13.58 5.36 6.09
C ASN A 299 -14.44 5.08 4.85
N TYR A 300 -15.09 6.12 4.32
CA TYR A 300 -15.90 6.00 3.12
C TYR A 300 -15.02 5.85 1.88
N VAL A 301 -15.05 4.65 1.30
CA VAL A 301 -14.41 4.31 0.03
C VAL A 301 -15.47 4.36 -1.08
N ASN A 302 -15.15 4.92 -2.24
CA ASN A 302 -16.07 4.96 -3.38
C ASN A 302 -16.37 3.56 -3.92
N ASP A 303 -17.50 3.41 -4.61
CA ASP A 303 -17.93 2.10 -5.15
C ASP A 303 -16.90 1.50 -6.12
N THR A 304 -16.29 2.33 -6.96
CA THR A 304 -15.24 1.92 -7.91
C THR A 304 -13.99 1.37 -7.23
N ASP A 305 -13.74 1.79 -5.99
CA ASP A 305 -12.53 1.47 -5.25
C ASP A 305 -12.82 0.42 -4.15
N TRP A 306 -14.08 -0.03 -4.00
CA TRP A 306 -14.50 -0.88 -2.89
C TRP A 306 -13.75 -2.20 -2.84
N ASP A 307 -13.49 -2.81 -4.00
CA ASP A 307 -12.73 -4.06 -4.09
C ASP A 307 -11.26 -3.89 -4.44
N GLU A 308 -10.74 -2.65 -4.48
CA GLU A 308 -9.33 -2.46 -4.74
C GLU A 308 -8.44 -3.00 -3.60
N TYR A 309 -7.34 -3.64 -3.99
CA TYR A 309 -6.29 -3.98 -3.04
C TYR A 309 -5.80 -2.70 -2.32
N CYS A 310 -5.71 -2.78 -0.99
CA CYS A 310 -5.39 -1.64 -0.12
C CYS A 310 -6.50 -0.57 0.07
N ALA A 311 -7.77 -0.82 -0.26
CA ALA A 311 -8.84 0.18 -0.09
C ALA A 311 -9.38 0.39 1.35
N PHE A 312 -9.17 -0.53 2.29
CA PHE A 312 -9.69 -0.44 3.69
C PHE A 312 -11.20 -0.12 3.77
N SER A 313 -11.96 -0.53 2.75
CA SER A 313 -13.42 -0.49 2.67
C SER A 313 -14.05 -1.49 3.62
N GLU A 314 -15.36 -1.35 3.83
CA GLU A 314 -16.15 -2.31 4.59
C GLU A 314 -16.33 -3.64 3.85
N ARG A 315 -16.46 -4.71 4.62
CA ARG A 315 -16.75 -6.07 4.15
C ARG A 315 -17.90 -6.64 4.97
N VAL A 316 -18.94 -7.12 4.29
CA VAL A 316 -20.14 -7.70 4.92
C VAL A 316 -20.21 -9.18 4.58
N TYR A 317 -19.97 -10.04 5.57
CA TYR A 317 -19.99 -11.49 5.38
C TYR A 317 -21.23 -12.10 6.05
N ASP A 318 -22.04 -12.81 5.25
CA ASP A 318 -23.19 -13.57 5.73
C ASP A 318 -22.73 -14.95 6.20
N TYR A 319 -22.66 -15.14 7.53
CA TYR A 319 -22.29 -16.43 8.11
C TYR A 319 -23.36 -17.52 7.90
N THR A 320 -24.57 -17.13 7.54
CA THR A 320 -25.68 -18.06 7.35
C THR A 320 -25.56 -18.79 6.01
N THR A 321 -25.22 -18.04 4.96
CA THR A 321 -24.98 -18.60 3.62
C THR A 321 -23.52 -18.94 3.36
N GLY A 322 -22.60 -18.30 4.10
CA GLY A 322 -21.15 -18.45 3.93
C GLY A 322 -20.56 -17.53 2.86
N GLU A 323 -21.26 -16.45 2.50
CA GLU A 323 -20.94 -15.60 1.36
C GLU A 323 -20.46 -14.20 1.79
N LEU A 324 -19.50 -13.65 1.05
CA LEU A 324 -19.14 -12.23 1.13
C LEU A 324 -20.08 -11.44 0.21
N LEU A 325 -20.84 -10.51 0.79
CA LEU A 325 -21.77 -9.67 0.02
C LEU A 325 -21.02 -8.55 -0.71
N LYS A 326 -21.44 -8.28 -1.95
CA LYS A 326 -20.94 -7.16 -2.76
C LYS A 326 -21.80 -5.91 -2.53
N ARG A 327 -21.24 -4.72 -2.77
CA ARG A 327 -22.06 -3.49 -2.84
C ARG A 327 -23.10 -3.65 -3.96
N GLY A 328 -24.37 -3.53 -3.60
CA GLY A 328 -25.50 -3.95 -4.46
C GLY A 328 -26.38 -5.01 -3.79
N ASP A 329 -25.78 -5.94 -3.05
CA ASP A 329 -26.49 -6.90 -2.19
C ASP A 329 -26.96 -6.25 -0.88
N TYR A 330 -26.30 -5.16 -0.49
CA TYR A 330 -26.64 -4.31 0.64
C TYR A 330 -26.53 -2.82 0.26
N THR A 331 -27.14 -1.96 1.07
CA THR A 331 -27.05 -0.50 0.94
C THR A 331 -26.18 0.08 2.05
N LEU A 332 -25.15 0.84 1.67
CA LEU A 332 -24.33 1.65 2.57
C LEU A 332 -24.81 3.11 2.52
N SER A 333 -25.17 3.67 3.68
CA SER A 333 -25.46 5.09 3.85
C SER A 333 -24.43 5.73 4.76
N TYR A 334 -23.77 6.79 4.29
CA TYR A 334 -22.78 7.54 5.08
C TYR A 334 -23.27 8.97 5.33
N ASN A 335 -23.32 9.36 6.60
CA ASN A 335 -23.65 10.72 6.99
C ASN A 335 -22.36 11.52 7.22
N SER A 336 -22.01 12.36 6.24
CA SER A 336 -20.77 13.15 6.24
C SER A 336 -20.66 14.17 7.37
N ILE A 337 -21.78 14.59 7.97
CA ILE A 337 -21.82 15.52 9.10
C ILE A 337 -21.44 14.80 10.40
N SER A 338 -22.04 13.64 10.65
CA SER A 338 -21.77 12.86 11.86
C SER A 338 -20.55 11.94 11.76
N GLY A 339 -20.10 11.60 10.55
CA GLY A 339 -19.08 10.60 10.30
C GLY A 339 -19.54 9.14 10.46
N ILE A 340 -20.84 8.90 10.67
CA ILE A 340 -21.41 7.57 10.94
C ILE A 340 -21.91 6.93 9.64
N ALA A 341 -21.75 5.61 9.54
CA ALA A 341 -22.28 4.79 8.45
C ALA A 341 -23.37 3.82 8.93
N THR A 342 -24.31 3.49 8.05
CA THR A 342 -25.37 2.50 8.27
C THR A 342 -25.42 1.54 7.10
N ILE A 343 -25.45 0.24 7.42
CA ILE A 343 -25.64 -0.84 6.46
C ILE A 343 -27.08 -1.32 6.58
N SER A 344 -27.75 -1.49 5.45
CA SER A 344 -29.16 -1.92 5.37
C SER A 344 -29.40 -2.82 4.15
N GLY A 345 -30.61 -3.37 4.04
CA GLY A 345 -30.95 -4.33 2.98
C GLY A 345 -30.54 -5.77 3.31
N LEU A 346 -30.13 -6.04 4.54
CA LEU A 346 -29.74 -7.38 5.00
C LEU A 346 -30.97 -8.26 5.26
N THR A 347 -30.81 -9.57 5.14
CA THR A 347 -31.91 -10.52 5.41
C THR A 347 -32.08 -10.70 6.92
N SER A 348 -33.26 -10.38 7.44
CA SER A 348 -33.54 -10.53 8.88
C SER A 348 -33.42 -11.98 9.32
N GLY A 349 -32.71 -12.22 10.42
CA GLY A 349 -32.47 -13.56 10.99
C GLY A 349 -31.17 -14.22 10.52
N HIS A 350 -30.55 -13.74 9.45
CA HIS A 350 -29.20 -14.16 9.08
C HIS A 350 -28.16 -13.52 10.01
N THR A 351 -27.05 -14.21 10.29
CA THR A 351 -25.93 -13.65 11.08
C THR A 351 -24.91 -13.00 10.15
N TYR A 352 -24.69 -11.70 10.32
CA TYR A 352 -23.71 -10.94 9.55
C TYR A 352 -22.53 -10.52 10.41
N LYS A 353 -21.33 -10.59 9.83
CA LYS A 353 -20.11 -9.95 10.32
C LYS A 353 -19.78 -8.77 9.42
N ILE A 354 -19.58 -7.61 10.02
CA ILE A 354 -19.20 -6.38 9.35
C ILE A 354 -17.79 -6.03 9.80
N LEU A 355 -16.87 -6.01 8.84
CA LEU A 355 -15.52 -5.50 9.03
C LEU A 355 -15.44 -4.13 8.39
N TYR A 356 -14.87 -3.15 9.06
CA TYR A 356 -14.72 -1.81 8.50
C TYR A 356 -13.58 -1.03 9.15
N SER A 357 -13.29 0.14 8.59
CA SER A 357 -12.29 1.05 9.11
C SER A 357 -12.85 2.42 9.42
N THR A 358 -12.23 3.08 10.40
CA THR A 358 -12.34 4.52 10.56
C THR A 358 -11.04 5.18 10.15
N LYS A 359 -11.15 6.40 9.62
CA LYS A 359 -10.01 7.24 9.24
C LYS A 359 -10.14 8.57 9.96
N PRO A 360 -9.57 8.71 11.18
CA PRO A 360 -9.72 9.90 11.99
C PRO A 360 -8.82 11.04 11.48
N ASP A 361 -9.06 11.53 10.26
CA ASP A 361 -8.46 12.71 9.61
C ASP A 361 -9.59 13.52 8.98
N ILE A 362 -9.69 14.79 9.36
CA ILE A 362 -10.80 15.65 8.95
C ILE A 362 -10.26 16.99 8.46
N PHE A 363 -10.92 17.54 7.44
CA PHE A 363 -10.76 18.93 7.02
C PHE A 363 -12.13 19.58 6.99
N GLU A 364 -12.36 20.59 7.84
CA GLU A 364 -13.66 21.24 7.97
C GLU A 364 -13.50 22.76 8.14
N CYS A 365 -14.55 23.50 7.77
CA CYS A 365 -14.67 24.93 8.02
C CYS A 365 -15.97 25.22 8.75
N LYS A 366 -15.89 25.86 9.91
CA LYS A 366 -17.03 26.34 10.69
C LYS A 366 -17.19 27.84 10.50
N ASN A 367 -18.40 28.26 10.11
CA ASN A 367 -18.74 29.67 9.92
C ASN A 367 -19.68 30.14 11.02
N ILE A 368 -19.38 31.31 11.59
CA ILE A 368 -20.22 32.03 12.55
C ILE A 368 -20.63 33.33 11.89
N THR A 369 -21.92 33.48 11.59
CA THR A 369 -22.43 34.65 10.87
C THR A 369 -23.35 35.47 11.77
N VAL A 370 -23.12 36.78 11.82
CA VAL A 370 -23.99 37.77 12.46
C VAL A 370 -24.37 38.80 11.40
N THR A 371 -25.68 39.03 11.23
CA THR A 371 -26.23 39.99 10.25
C THR A 371 -26.76 41.23 10.95
N ASP A 372 -27.11 42.24 10.16
CA ASP A 372 -27.79 43.46 10.63
C ASP A 372 -27.04 44.24 11.71
N ILE A 373 -25.70 44.15 11.72
CA ILE A 373 -24.84 44.86 12.66
C ILE A 373 -24.86 46.35 12.30
N PRO A 374 -25.23 47.25 13.24
CA PRO A 374 -25.16 48.68 12.98
C PRO A 374 -23.70 49.12 12.75
N VAL A 375 -23.49 50.01 11.79
CA VAL A 375 -22.17 50.61 11.50
C VAL A 375 -22.18 52.10 11.85
N GLU A 376 -21.05 52.62 12.30
CA GLU A 376 -20.86 54.05 12.51
C GLU A 376 -20.61 54.74 11.16
N ILE A 377 -21.38 55.80 10.87
CA ILE A 377 -21.28 56.57 9.63
C ILE A 377 -20.75 57.95 9.98
N GLU A 378 -19.55 58.30 9.50
CA GLU A 378 -18.79 59.49 9.94
C GLU A 378 -19.47 60.85 9.66
N LEU A 379 -20.56 60.88 8.88
CA LEU A 379 -21.29 62.09 8.47
C LEU A 379 -22.70 62.24 9.08
N VAL A 380 -23.15 61.32 9.94
CA VAL A 380 -24.46 61.34 10.60
C VAL A 380 -24.28 61.25 12.12
N GLU A 381 -25.03 62.03 12.90
CA GLU A 381 -24.93 62.10 14.38
C GLU A 381 -24.71 60.72 15.05
N ASP A 382 -23.61 60.65 15.82
CA ASP A 382 -23.08 59.57 16.67
C ASP A 382 -24.01 58.38 16.94
N ILE A 383 -24.06 57.43 16.01
CA ILE A 383 -24.43 56.05 16.32
C ILE A 383 -23.15 55.35 16.75
N VAL A 384 -22.93 55.20 18.05
CA VAL A 384 -21.88 54.32 18.59
C VAL A 384 -22.45 52.90 18.65
N PRO A 385 -22.14 52.00 17.70
CA PRO A 385 -22.60 50.62 17.80
C PRO A 385 -22.01 49.97 19.05
N PRO A 386 -22.78 49.14 19.78
CA PRO A 386 -22.24 48.43 20.93
C PRO A 386 -21.16 47.44 20.47
N PRO A 387 -20.11 47.21 21.28
CA PRO A 387 -19.12 46.19 20.97
C PRO A 387 -19.80 44.82 20.82
N LEU A 388 -19.44 44.12 19.75
CA LEU A 388 -19.98 42.81 19.40
C LEU A 388 -18.92 41.74 19.67
N THR A 389 -19.35 40.53 20.02
CA THR A 389 -18.44 39.37 20.07
C THR A 389 -19.00 38.27 19.19
N LEU A 390 -18.20 37.81 18.22
CA LEU A 390 -18.49 36.59 17.47
C LEU A 390 -17.87 35.44 18.24
N GLU A 391 -18.70 34.61 18.87
CA GLU A 391 -18.26 33.43 19.60
C GLU A 391 -19.07 32.20 19.22
N ASP A 392 -18.39 31.06 19.16
CA ASP A 392 -19.03 29.75 19.04
C ASP A 392 -18.15 28.68 19.67
N LYS A 393 -18.79 27.57 20.04
CA LYS A 393 -18.15 26.37 20.56
C LYS A 393 -18.81 25.17 19.92
N TRP A 394 -18.02 24.31 19.28
CA TRP A 394 -18.52 23.11 18.62
C TRP A 394 -17.60 21.92 18.88
N THR A 395 -18.15 20.73 18.67
CA THR A 395 -17.42 19.47 18.68
C THR A 395 -17.54 18.86 17.31
N ASP A 396 -16.42 18.46 16.72
CA ASP A 396 -16.40 17.82 15.40
C ASP A 396 -16.59 16.30 15.49
N LYS A 397 -16.51 15.64 14.34
CA LYS A 397 -16.67 14.19 14.22
C LYS A 397 -15.53 13.36 14.79
N LEU A 398 -14.40 13.98 15.15
CA LEU A 398 -13.35 13.33 15.93
C LEU A 398 -13.63 13.40 17.43
N GLY A 399 -14.66 14.13 17.86
CA GLY A 399 -14.93 14.41 19.27
C GLY A 399 -14.05 15.54 19.84
N VAL A 400 -13.30 16.24 18.98
CA VAL A 400 -12.46 17.37 19.40
C VAL A 400 -13.34 18.59 19.55
N THR A 401 -13.18 19.29 20.67
CA THR A 401 -13.99 20.47 20.98
C THR A 401 -13.20 21.74 20.72
N HIS A 402 -13.73 22.57 19.82
CA HIS A 402 -13.19 23.85 19.42
C HIS A 402 -14.01 24.99 20.02
N GLY A 403 -13.35 26.10 20.30
CA GLY A 403 -14.02 27.35 20.67
C GLY A 403 -13.27 28.54 20.14
N VAL A 404 -13.99 29.52 19.60
CA VAL A 404 -13.45 30.78 19.10
C VAL A 404 -14.25 31.96 19.64
N SER A 405 -13.59 33.09 19.83
CA SER A 405 -14.22 34.33 20.28
C SER A 405 -13.44 35.51 19.69
N LEU A 406 -14.12 36.37 18.93
CA LEU A 406 -13.57 37.57 18.32
C LEU A 406 -14.38 38.78 18.79
N GLU A 407 -13.73 39.68 19.51
CA GLU A 407 -14.30 40.98 19.89
C GLU A 407 -14.20 41.95 18.69
N ILE A 408 -15.31 42.59 18.33
CA ILE A 408 -15.41 43.67 17.33
C ILE A 408 -15.80 44.92 18.10
N ASN A 409 -14.88 45.88 18.17
CA ASN A 409 -15.09 47.10 18.93
C ASN A 409 -16.01 48.05 18.16
N ASN A 410 -15.76 48.22 16.86
CA ASN A 410 -16.50 49.14 16.00
C ASN A 410 -16.35 48.80 14.50
N ILE A 411 -17.30 49.25 13.68
CA ILE A 411 -17.22 49.24 12.22
C ILE A 411 -17.56 50.65 11.72
N THR A 412 -16.59 51.34 11.14
CA THR A 412 -16.74 52.70 10.62
C THR A 412 -16.83 52.67 9.10
N VAL A 413 -17.81 53.39 8.55
CA VAL A 413 -18.02 53.58 7.11
C VAL A 413 -17.86 55.05 6.76
N THR A 414 -16.89 55.35 5.92
CA THR A 414 -16.57 56.70 5.46
C THR A 414 -16.80 56.77 3.95
N ASN A 415 -17.51 57.81 3.51
CA ASN A 415 -17.64 58.12 2.09
C ASN A 415 -16.36 58.82 1.59
N THR A 416 -15.81 58.36 0.46
CA THR A 416 -14.60 58.93 -0.17
C THR A 416 -14.88 59.86 -1.36
N THR A 417 -16.10 59.88 -1.91
CA THR A 417 -16.47 60.63 -3.13
C THR A 417 -17.89 61.23 -3.09
N GLU A 418 -18.34 61.94 -4.12
CA GLU A 418 -19.75 62.33 -4.24
C GLU A 418 -20.60 61.12 -4.66
N ILE A 419 -21.61 60.74 -3.86
CA ILE A 419 -22.38 59.51 -4.07
C ILE A 419 -23.82 59.81 -4.50
N SER A 420 -24.29 59.10 -5.53
CA SER A 420 -25.66 59.15 -6.02
C SER A 420 -26.65 58.35 -5.16
N GLN A 421 -27.93 58.65 -5.26
CA GLN A 421 -28.98 57.86 -4.60
C GLN A 421 -28.94 56.39 -5.04
N GLY A 422 -28.91 55.46 -4.08
CA GLY A 422 -28.83 54.03 -4.37
C GLY A 422 -28.52 53.16 -3.15
N ASN A 423 -28.47 51.85 -3.41
CA ASN A 423 -28.01 50.83 -2.45
C ASN A 423 -26.67 50.28 -2.93
N TYR A 424 -25.68 50.27 -2.04
CA TYR A 424 -24.31 49.82 -2.28
C TYR A 424 -23.99 48.60 -1.42
N ILE A 425 -23.21 47.67 -1.96
CA ILE A 425 -22.74 46.48 -1.25
C ILE A 425 -21.23 46.42 -1.39
N VAL A 426 -20.53 46.51 -0.27
CA VAL A 426 -19.06 46.38 -0.23
C VAL A 426 -18.73 45.13 0.57
N SER A 427 -17.83 44.28 0.07
CA SER A 427 -17.45 43.05 0.75
C SER A 427 -15.95 42.81 0.65
N GLU A 428 -15.36 42.29 1.73
CA GLU A 428 -13.95 41.92 1.77
C GLU A 428 -13.72 40.77 2.76
N SER A 429 -12.56 40.12 2.67
CA SER A 429 -12.17 39.04 3.56
C SER A 429 -10.71 39.16 4.01
N PHE A 430 -10.44 38.80 5.26
CA PHE A 430 -9.13 39.01 5.88
C PHE A 430 -8.74 37.85 6.78
N TYR A 431 -7.48 37.43 6.64
CA TYR A 431 -6.89 36.40 7.50
C TYR A 431 -6.58 37.02 8.85
N LEU A 432 -7.11 36.41 9.92
CA LEU A 432 -6.90 36.88 11.28
C LEU A 432 -5.65 36.25 11.88
N GLU A 433 -5.65 34.92 11.95
CA GLU A 433 -4.64 34.16 12.68
C GLU A 433 -4.67 32.70 12.21
N GLY A 434 -3.54 32.01 12.34
CA GLY A 434 -3.49 30.58 12.11
C GLY A 434 -2.27 29.93 12.73
N GLU A 435 -2.44 28.66 13.10
CA GLU A 435 -1.38 27.79 13.59
C GLU A 435 -1.32 26.52 12.74
N SER A 436 -0.16 25.89 12.71
CA SER A 436 0.00 24.62 11.99
C SER A 436 1.02 23.75 12.69
N LYS A 437 0.88 22.43 12.50
CA LYS A 437 1.83 21.41 12.97
C LYS A 437 2.05 21.44 14.50
N PHE A 438 0.97 21.54 15.27
CA PHE A 438 1.01 21.43 16.73
C PHE A 438 0.13 20.29 17.23
N LYS A 439 0.23 19.98 18.53
CA LYS A 439 -0.50 18.88 19.17
C LYS A 439 -1.29 19.40 20.36
N VAL A 440 -2.45 18.79 20.59
CA VAL A 440 -3.20 18.89 21.84
C VAL A 440 -3.09 17.55 22.53
N TYR A 441 -2.29 17.47 23.60
CA TYR A 441 -2.07 16.20 24.29
C TYR A 441 -3.35 15.70 24.96
N MET A 442 -3.38 14.39 25.18
CA MET A 442 -4.49 13.68 25.81
C MET A 442 -4.92 14.36 27.12
N GLY A 443 -6.20 14.73 27.21
CA GLY A 443 -6.80 15.39 28.38
C GLY A 443 -6.46 16.88 28.52
N GLU A 444 -5.67 17.45 27.61
CA GLU A 444 -5.27 18.85 27.64
C GLU A 444 -6.17 19.77 26.79
N VAL A 445 -6.02 21.07 27.05
CA VAL A 445 -6.66 22.14 26.27
C VAL A 445 -5.57 23.08 25.76
N HIS A 446 -5.42 23.15 24.44
CA HIS A 446 -4.63 24.20 23.81
C HIS A 446 -5.42 25.51 23.83
N LYS A 447 -4.77 26.62 24.20
CA LYS A 447 -5.37 27.96 24.27
C LYS A 447 -4.46 28.96 23.57
N GLY A 448 -5.01 29.68 22.60
CA GLY A 448 -4.34 30.78 21.91
C GLY A 448 -5.12 32.08 22.06
N TRP A 449 -4.42 33.23 22.08
CA TRP A 449 -5.07 34.53 22.04
C TRP A 449 -4.18 35.61 21.43
N VAL A 450 -4.82 36.59 20.80
CA VAL A 450 -4.23 37.84 20.33
C VAL A 450 -4.98 38.99 21.00
N LYS A 451 -4.28 39.85 21.75
CA LYS A 451 -4.93 40.86 22.60
C LYS A 451 -5.50 42.04 21.81
N ASP A 452 -4.78 42.47 20.77
CA ASP A 452 -5.11 43.64 19.95
C ASP A 452 -4.82 43.26 18.50
N LEU A 453 -5.82 42.77 17.78
CA LEU A 453 -5.69 42.55 16.34
C LEU A 453 -5.58 43.90 15.63
N GLU A 454 -4.78 43.98 14.58
CA GLU A 454 -4.69 45.22 13.80
C GLU A 454 -6.05 45.53 13.15
N ASN A 455 -6.45 46.81 13.23
CA ASN A 455 -7.66 47.27 12.56
C ASN A 455 -7.56 46.98 11.07
N PHE A 456 -8.65 46.48 10.49
CA PHE A 456 -8.71 46.16 9.08
C PHE A 456 -9.42 47.27 8.32
N THR A 457 -8.75 47.87 7.34
CA THR A 457 -9.33 48.89 6.46
C THR A 457 -9.30 48.41 5.02
N PHE A 458 -10.43 48.53 4.33
CA PHE A 458 -10.54 48.28 2.90
C PHE A 458 -11.37 49.39 2.24
N GLU A 459 -11.05 49.67 0.99
CA GLU A 459 -11.61 50.79 0.24
C GLU A 459 -12.07 50.30 -1.14
N ASP A 460 -13.23 50.76 -1.59
CA ASP A 460 -13.66 50.69 -2.98
C ASP A 460 -13.71 52.11 -3.59
N ASP A 461 -14.29 52.25 -4.78
CA ASP A 461 -14.35 53.55 -5.49
C ASP A 461 -15.09 54.66 -4.72
N ASN A 462 -15.98 54.32 -3.77
CA ASN A 462 -16.86 55.28 -3.08
C ASN A 462 -16.82 55.18 -1.55
N TRP A 463 -16.34 54.07 -0.99
CA TRP A 463 -16.45 53.75 0.44
C TRP A 463 -15.13 53.27 1.01
N LYS A 464 -14.82 53.76 2.21
CA LYS A 464 -13.77 53.26 3.09
C LYS A 464 -14.43 52.62 4.31
N ILE A 465 -14.14 51.35 4.56
CA ILE A 465 -14.66 50.61 5.69
C ILE A 465 -13.48 50.26 6.61
N THR A 466 -13.59 50.61 7.88
CA THR A 466 -12.61 50.24 8.92
C THR A 466 -13.30 49.39 9.98
N VAL A 467 -12.73 48.22 10.26
CA VAL A 467 -13.18 47.30 11.32
C VAL A 467 -12.16 47.36 12.44
N ASP A 468 -12.58 47.87 13.60
CA ASP A 468 -11.78 47.87 14.82
C ASP A 468 -11.95 46.51 15.52
N LEU A 469 -10.86 45.74 15.48
CA LEU A 469 -10.81 44.38 16.03
C LEU A 469 -10.23 44.44 17.45
N GLY A 470 -10.94 43.83 18.38
CA GLY A 470 -10.47 43.66 19.75
C GLY A 470 -9.67 42.37 19.91
N ARG A 471 -9.92 41.67 21.01
CA ARG A 471 -9.26 40.43 21.33
C ARG A 471 -9.82 39.26 20.51
N PHE A 472 -8.90 38.42 20.03
CA PHE A 472 -9.22 37.09 19.51
C PHE A 472 -8.76 36.00 20.48
N LYS A 473 -9.61 35.00 20.73
CA LYS A 473 -9.31 33.82 21.54
C LYS A 473 -9.70 32.56 20.78
N LYS A 474 -8.90 31.52 20.96
CA LYS A 474 -9.22 30.16 20.51
C LYS A 474 -8.87 29.13 21.57
N ASN A 475 -9.62 28.04 21.60
CA ASN A 475 -9.29 26.87 22.39
C ASN A 475 -9.64 25.58 21.65
N ILE A 476 -8.81 24.56 21.87
CA ILE A 476 -9.01 23.21 21.32
C ILE A 476 -8.79 22.22 22.47
N THR A 477 -9.76 21.35 22.70
CA THR A 477 -9.72 20.31 23.73
C THR A 477 -9.64 18.94 23.07
N SER A 478 -8.72 18.10 23.55
CA SER A 478 -8.55 16.73 23.03
C SER A 478 -9.86 15.94 23.02
N SER A 479 -10.01 15.02 22.07
CA SER A 479 -11.18 14.14 22.01
C SER A 479 -11.27 13.19 23.20
N ASN A 480 -12.49 13.01 23.70
CA ASN A 480 -12.88 12.00 24.68
C ASN A 480 -14.13 11.20 24.21
N ASP A 481 -14.38 11.17 22.90
CA ASP A 481 -15.50 10.45 22.32
C ASP A 481 -15.13 8.96 22.16
N PRO A 482 -15.75 8.03 22.93
CA PRO A 482 -15.41 6.61 22.87
C PRO A 482 -15.72 5.98 21.51
N ASP A 483 -16.61 6.57 20.70
CA ASP A 483 -16.85 6.06 19.34
C ASP A 483 -15.66 6.33 18.39
N VAL A 484 -14.72 7.18 18.81
CA VAL A 484 -13.50 7.56 18.05
C VAL A 484 -12.23 7.03 18.72
N THR A 485 -12.12 7.15 20.04
CA THR A 485 -10.87 6.89 20.78
C THR A 485 -10.80 5.51 21.43
N TRP A 486 -11.88 4.72 21.42
CA TRP A 486 -11.88 3.41 22.09
C TRP A 486 -10.74 2.51 21.60
N PRO A 487 -10.05 1.80 22.50
CA PRO A 487 -10.36 1.59 23.93
C PRO A 487 -9.83 2.66 24.87
N LEU A 488 -9.23 3.73 24.36
CA LEU A 488 -8.69 4.82 25.16
C LEU A 488 -9.79 5.82 25.50
N ASP A 489 -9.72 6.38 26.71
CA ASP A 489 -10.64 7.44 27.16
C ASP A 489 -10.41 8.77 26.43
N SER A 490 -9.20 8.96 25.88
CA SER A 490 -8.85 10.14 25.08
C SER A 490 -7.57 9.89 24.27
N GLU A 491 -7.37 10.67 23.22
CA GLU A 491 -6.19 10.59 22.34
C GLU A 491 -5.60 11.98 22.05
N THR A 492 -4.32 12.01 21.66
CA THR A 492 -3.64 13.24 21.27
C THR A 492 -4.14 13.70 19.90
N VAL A 493 -4.57 14.95 19.79
CA VAL A 493 -5.02 15.57 18.54
C VAL A 493 -3.84 16.21 17.83
N HIS A 494 -3.71 15.93 16.53
CA HIS A 494 -2.68 16.50 15.70
C HIS A 494 -3.30 17.54 14.77
N VAL A 495 -3.06 18.80 15.07
CA VAL A 495 -3.56 19.89 14.25
C VAL A 495 -2.54 20.16 13.15
N LYS A 496 -2.85 19.74 11.92
CA LYS A 496 -2.02 20.00 10.75
C LYS A 496 -2.14 21.45 10.31
N TYR A 497 -3.35 21.99 10.40
CA TYR A 497 -3.69 23.34 10.00
C TYR A 497 -4.87 23.84 10.83
N LEU A 498 -4.80 25.10 11.26
CA LEU A 498 -5.90 25.85 11.86
C LEU A 498 -5.78 27.28 11.37
N GLY A 499 -6.82 27.79 10.72
CA GLY A 499 -6.85 29.14 10.17
C GLY A 499 -8.19 29.81 10.42
N HIS A 500 -8.13 31.09 10.72
CA HIS A 500 -9.29 31.93 10.97
C HIS A 500 -9.33 33.08 9.96
N LYS A 501 -10.47 33.25 9.31
CA LYS A 501 -10.69 34.28 8.29
C LYS A 501 -12.03 34.96 8.55
N LEU A 502 -12.03 36.29 8.62
CA LEU A 502 -13.25 37.07 8.78
C LEU A 502 -13.66 37.63 7.42
N TYR A 503 -14.95 37.47 7.11
CA TYR A 503 -15.61 38.04 5.94
C TYR A 503 -16.55 39.13 6.42
N ILE A 504 -16.54 40.27 5.75
CA ILE A 504 -17.46 41.38 6.00
C ILE A 504 -18.19 41.73 4.73
N THR A 505 -19.49 41.98 4.87
CA THR A 505 -20.33 42.58 3.84
C THR A 505 -21.09 43.74 4.46
N VAL A 506 -20.94 44.95 3.92
CA VAL A 506 -21.67 46.14 4.37
C VAL A 506 -22.66 46.54 3.30
N ASN A 507 -23.94 46.61 3.66
CA ASN A 507 -25.00 47.15 2.84
C ASN A 507 -25.25 48.60 3.24
N ILE A 508 -25.16 49.52 2.30
CA ILE A 508 -25.23 50.97 2.55
C ILE A 508 -26.35 51.56 1.69
N THR A 509 -27.22 52.36 2.31
CA THR A 509 -28.33 53.04 1.62
C THR A 509 -28.14 54.55 1.68
N VAL A 510 -28.17 55.18 0.51
CA VAL A 510 -28.01 56.62 0.31
C VAL A 510 -29.32 57.20 -0.25
N GLU A 511 -29.91 58.18 0.43
CA GLU A 511 -31.04 58.96 -0.10
C GLU A 511 -30.72 60.46 -0.09
N ASN A 512 -31.17 61.20 -1.11
CA ASN A 512 -30.93 62.65 -1.25
C ASN A 512 -29.45 63.10 -1.19
N GLY A 513 -28.51 62.19 -1.48
CA GLY A 513 -27.06 62.48 -1.41
C GLY A 513 -26.46 62.38 -0.01
N GLU A 514 -27.22 61.90 0.98
CA GLU A 514 -26.74 61.62 2.34
C GLU A 514 -26.84 60.11 2.63
N THR A 515 -25.83 59.56 3.31
CA THR A 515 -25.84 58.15 3.76
C THR A 515 -26.77 58.01 4.96
N ILE A 516 -27.89 57.30 4.82
CA ILE A 516 -28.95 57.29 5.86
C ILE A 516 -28.90 56.01 6.70
N SER A 517 -28.41 54.90 6.16
CA SER A 517 -28.21 53.68 6.96
C SER A 517 -27.15 52.75 6.37
N GLY A 518 -26.45 52.04 7.25
CA GLY A 518 -25.50 51.00 6.92
C GLY A 518 -25.68 49.80 7.84
N LYS A 519 -25.62 48.60 7.27
CA LYS A 519 -25.70 47.34 8.03
C LYS A 519 -24.61 46.39 7.57
N ALA A 520 -23.80 45.92 8.52
CA ALA A 520 -22.79 44.92 8.28
C ALA A 520 -23.31 43.51 8.55
N THR A 521 -22.80 42.56 7.77
CA THR A 521 -22.84 41.13 8.03
C THR A 521 -21.40 40.67 8.18
N LEU A 522 -21.09 40.05 9.31
CA LEU A 522 -19.78 39.48 9.60
C LEU A 522 -19.89 37.96 9.59
N THR A 523 -18.92 37.28 8.97
CA THR A 523 -18.77 35.83 9.05
C THR A 523 -17.35 35.46 9.45
N LEU A 524 -17.17 34.95 10.67
CA LEU A 524 -15.92 34.35 11.10
C LEU A 524 -15.88 32.89 10.63
N SER A 525 -14.96 32.59 9.71
CA SER A 525 -14.69 31.24 9.22
C SER A 525 -13.46 30.68 9.93
N THR A 526 -13.61 29.50 10.55
CA THR A 526 -12.53 28.72 11.15
C THR A 526 -12.36 27.44 10.37
N CYS A 527 -11.27 27.31 9.63
CA CYS A 527 -10.93 26.12 8.86
C CYS A 527 -9.79 25.37 9.54
N TYR A 528 -9.91 24.06 9.65
CA TYR A 528 -8.90 23.23 10.31
C TYR A 528 -8.75 21.88 9.63
N ARG A 529 -7.52 21.36 9.68
CA ARG A 529 -7.21 19.95 9.41
C ARG A 529 -6.60 19.33 10.65
N GLU A 530 -7.21 18.27 11.13
CA GLU A 530 -6.69 17.54 12.28
C GLU A 530 -6.92 16.05 12.15
N GLU A 531 -6.07 15.30 12.85
CA GLU A 531 -6.09 13.85 12.85
C GLU A 531 -5.82 13.27 14.25
N LEU A 532 -6.27 12.04 14.46
CA LEU A 532 -5.82 11.15 15.53
C LEU A 532 -4.94 10.04 14.94
N GLY A 533 -4.23 9.30 15.79
CA GLY A 533 -3.38 8.20 15.33
C GLY A 533 -4.19 7.04 14.74
N GLY A 534 -3.74 6.49 13.61
CA GLY A 534 -4.15 5.14 13.19
C GLY A 534 -3.60 4.08 14.15
N ARG A 535 -4.00 2.81 14.00
CA ARG A 535 -3.73 1.78 15.02
C ARG A 535 -3.18 0.47 14.46
N TYR A 536 -2.24 -0.12 15.20
CA TYR A 536 -2.03 -1.57 15.18
C TYR A 536 -2.88 -2.20 16.27
N GLU A 537 -3.92 -2.94 15.87
CA GLU A 537 -4.88 -3.56 16.77
C GLU A 537 -4.24 -4.62 17.67
N TRP A 538 -3.19 -5.30 17.19
CA TRP A 538 -2.54 -6.37 17.92
C TRP A 538 -1.03 -6.24 17.95
N THR A 539 -0.46 -6.61 19.10
CA THR A 539 0.94 -7.04 19.22
C THR A 539 0.98 -8.47 19.74
N VAL A 540 1.57 -9.37 18.96
CA VAL A 540 1.50 -10.81 19.18
C VAL A 540 2.89 -11.41 19.36
N VAL A 541 3.06 -12.14 20.46
CA VAL A 541 4.22 -12.99 20.71
C VAL A 541 3.79 -14.46 20.75
N GLY A 542 4.75 -15.38 20.62
CA GLY A 542 4.45 -16.80 20.77
C GLY A 542 4.09 -17.19 22.20
N LYS A 543 3.10 -18.06 22.39
CA LYS A 543 2.79 -18.67 23.70
C LYS A 543 4.02 -19.35 24.32
N ASP A 544 4.79 -20.04 23.48
CA ASP A 544 6.03 -20.76 23.90
C ASP A 544 7.30 -19.92 23.63
N ALA A 545 7.17 -18.61 23.46
CA ALA A 545 8.28 -17.72 23.20
C ALA A 545 9.16 -17.50 24.44
N ALA A 546 10.42 -17.14 24.21
CA ALA A 546 11.30 -16.70 25.29
C ALA A 546 11.01 -15.23 25.64
N THR A 547 11.34 -14.82 26.87
CA THR A 547 11.09 -13.45 27.38
C THR A 547 11.71 -12.35 26.53
N VAL A 548 12.74 -12.66 25.75
CA VAL A 548 13.36 -11.75 24.78
C VAL A 548 12.37 -11.24 23.73
N ASP A 549 11.40 -12.07 23.33
CA ASP A 549 10.40 -11.69 22.32
C ASP A 549 9.37 -10.70 22.91
N SER A 550 8.94 -10.91 24.16
CA SER A 550 8.08 -9.95 24.88
C SER A 550 8.79 -8.62 25.16
N ALA A 551 10.07 -8.66 25.53
CA ALA A 551 10.87 -7.45 25.69
C ALA A 551 11.05 -6.71 24.34
N GLY A 552 11.24 -7.46 23.25
CA GLY A 552 11.26 -6.91 21.90
C GLY A 552 9.93 -6.27 21.46
N ALA A 553 8.80 -6.90 21.80
CA ALA A 553 7.47 -6.36 21.54
C ALA A 553 7.24 -5.00 22.23
N ALA A 554 7.74 -4.82 23.46
CA ALA A 554 7.69 -3.53 24.14
C ALA A 554 8.47 -2.43 23.40
N LEU A 555 9.62 -2.76 22.82
CA LEU A 555 10.43 -1.81 22.04
C LEU A 555 9.76 -1.44 20.72
N VAL A 556 9.19 -2.42 20.00
CA VAL A 556 8.51 -2.20 18.72
C VAL A 556 7.26 -1.33 18.91
N THR A 557 6.44 -1.64 19.90
CA THR A 557 5.23 -0.85 20.21
C THR A 557 5.59 0.58 20.64
N ALA A 558 6.64 0.76 21.44
CA ALA A 558 7.15 2.08 21.79
C ALA A 558 7.62 2.87 20.55
N ALA A 559 8.25 2.20 19.57
CA ALA A 559 8.64 2.82 18.30
C ALA A 559 7.43 3.38 17.55
N PHE A 560 6.37 2.56 17.40
CA PHE A 560 5.13 2.99 16.76
C PHE A 560 4.42 4.11 17.53
N LYS A 561 4.38 4.06 18.87
CA LYS A 561 3.83 5.14 19.68
C LYS A 561 4.60 6.45 19.51
N ASN A 562 5.93 6.41 19.36
CA ASN A 562 6.74 7.59 19.03
C ASN A 562 6.40 8.14 17.63
N LYS A 563 6.02 7.26 16.70
CA LYS A 563 5.46 7.59 15.38
C LYS A 563 4.00 7.97 15.40
N GLN A 564 3.40 8.05 16.59
CA GLN A 564 2.01 8.45 16.81
C GLN A 564 1.01 7.48 16.16
N VAL A 565 1.41 6.22 16.08
CA VAL A 565 0.54 5.11 15.77
C VAL A 565 0.12 4.49 17.10
N GLU A 566 -1.18 4.39 17.30
CA GLU A 566 -1.77 3.79 18.48
C GLU A 566 -1.59 2.28 18.49
N ILE A 567 -1.53 1.72 19.69
CA ILE A 567 -1.37 0.28 19.92
C ILE A 567 -2.60 -0.21 20.66
N GLY A 568 -3.20 -1.27 20.12
CA GLY A 568 -4.32 -1.98 20.71
C GLY A 568 -3.88 -2.96 21.79
N LEU A 569 -4.35 -4.21 21.65
CA LEU A 569 -4.09 -5.26 22.62
C LEU A 569 -2.75 -5.96 22.36
N ALA A 570 -2.14 -6.42 23.45
CA ALA A 570 -1.09 -7.42 23.41
C ALA A 570 -1.71 -8.81 23.66
N GLY A 571 -1.21 -9.83 22.97
CA GLY A 571 -1.68 -11.20 23.13
C GLY A 571 -0.68 -12.24 22.65
N GLU A 572 -1.09 -13.50 22.75
CA GLU A 572 -0.35 -14.65 22.27
C GLU A 572 -0.82 -15.08 20.87
N ASP A 573 -0.04 -15.93 20.22
CA ASP A 573 -0.46 -16.59 19.00
C ASP A 573 -1.53 -17.67 19.26
N MET A 574 -1.31 -18.51 20.26
CA MET A 574 -2.12 -19.66 20.64
C MET A 574 -2.65 -19.52 22.06
N TYR A 575 -3.64 -20.34 22.42
CA TYR A 575 -4.26 -20.33 23.74
C TYR A 575 -3.38 -21.04 24.79
N ASP A 576 -3.10 -20.38 25.91
CA ASP A 576 -2.49 -21.01 27.08
C ASP A 576 -3.53 -21.64 28.02
N THR A 577 -3.34 -22.92 28.31
CA THR A 577 -4.15 -23.67 29.30
C THR A 577 -3.82 -23.30 30.74
N VAL A 578 -2.66 -22.71 31.01
CA VAL A 578 -2.23 -22.29 32.34
C VAL A 578 -2.98 -21.00 32.69
N ILE A 579 -3.93 -21.10 33.63
CA ILE A 579 -4.80 -19.97 34.04
C ILE A 579 -4.00 -18.70 34.37
N ALA A 580 -2.83 -18.83 35.01
CA ALA A 580 -2.00 -17.68 35.38
C ALA A 580 -1.40 -16.92 34.18
N ASN A 581 -1.37 -17.54 33.00
CA ASN A 581 -0.82 -16.99 31.77
C ASN A 581 -1.91 -16.62 30.74
N GLN A 582 -3.18 -16.94 31.02
CA GLN A 582 -4.26 -16.75 30.06
C GLN A 582 -4.42 -15.28 29.65
N MET A 583 -4.28 -15.04 28.35
CA MET A 583 -4.46 -13.74 27.72
C MET A 583 -5.09 -13.93 26.32
N PRO A 584 -5.43 -12.86 25.58
CA PRO A 584 -5.96 -12.99 24.23
C PRO A 584 -5.04 -13.80 23.32
N TRP A 585 -5.61 -14.51 22.35
CA TRP A 585 -4.84 -15.17 21.30
C TRP A 585 -5.49 -15.05 19.92
N VAL A 586 -4.65 -15.07 18.89
CA VAL A 586 -5.07 -14.67 17.54
C VAL A 586 -5.27 -15.81 16.55
N MET A 587 -4.60 -16.94 16.74
CA MET A 587 -4.64 -18.04 15.77
C MET A 587 -5.88 -18.91 15.95
N ARG A 588 -6.44 -19.38 14.83
CA ARG A 588 -7.63 -20.25 14.81
C ARG A 588 -7.22 -21.67 15.15
N LYS A 589 -7.88 -22.21 16.19
CA LYS A 589 -7.77 -23.62 16.55
C LYS A 589 -8.76 -24.45 15.74
N PHE A 590 -8.28 -25.52 15.12
CA PHE A 590 -9.08 -26.51 14.38
C PHE A 590 -9.17 -27.85 15.11
N GLY A 591 -8.12 -28.23 15.84
CA GLY A 591 -8.03 -29.43 16.66
C GLY A 591 -8.66 -29.28 18.04
N ALA A 592 -8.63 -30.36 18.82
CA ALA A 592 -9.19 -30.39 20.17
C ALA A 592 -8.17 -29.98 21.26
N GLY A 593 -6.87 -30.13 21.01
CA GLY A 593 -5.80 -29.78 21.93
C GLY A 593 -5.41 -28.30 21.88
N ASN A 594 -4.25 -27.95 22.45
CA ASN A 594 -3.70 -26.58 22.44
C ASN A 594 -2.22 -26.58 22.05
N THR A 595 -1.81 -27.58 21.27
CA THR A 595 -0.45 -27.66 20.71
C THR A 595 -0.44 -27.01 19.33
N LYS A 596 0.74 -26.65 18.80
CA LYS A 596 0.90 -26.11 17.45
C LYS A 596 0.17 -26.94 16.37
N ALA A 597 0.12 -28.26 16.53
CA ALA A 597 -0.55 -29.15 15.59
C ALA A 597 -2.09 -28.97 15.55
N ASP A 598 -2.70 -28.50 16.64
CA ASP A 598 -4.14 -28.24 16.72
C ASP A 598 -4.57 -26.96 16.00
N TYR A 599 -3.62 -26.14 15.56
CA TYR A 599 -3.87 -24.90 14.81
C TYR A 599 -3.65 -25.05 13.30
N TYR A 600 -3.32 -26.26 12.85
CA TYR A 600 -3.29 -26.60 11.43
C TYR A 600 -4.67 -26.96 10.91
N TYR A 601 -4.91 -26.71 9.62
CA TYR A 601 -6.16 -27.09 8.95
C TYR A 601 -6.43 -28.59 9.09
N SER A 602 -5.37 -29.41 8.99
CA SER A 602 -5.41 -30.84 9.27
C SER A 602 -4.00 -31.41 9.53
N ALA A 603 -3.90 -32.70 9.85
CA ALA A 603 -2.60 -33.35 10.02
C ALA A 603 -1.73 -33.35 8.74
N THR A 604 -2.35 -33.31 7.55
CA THR A 604 -1.67 -33.31 6.25
C THR A 604 -1.55 -31.91 5.64
N ASP A 605 -2.43 -30.99 6.05
CA ASP A 605 -2.42 -29.60 5.60
C ASP A 605 -2.03 -28.70 6.76
N LYS A 606 -0.73 -28.41 6.86
CA LYS A 606 -0.10 -27.64 7.93
C LYS A 606 -0.25 -26.11 7.78
N ARG A 607 -1.18 -25.64 6.95
CA ARG A 607 -1.55 -24.23 6.88
C ARG A 607 -2.31 -23.83 8.15
N THR A 608 -2.18 -22.57 8.52
CA THR A 608 -2.84 -21.96 9.69
C THR A 608 -3.76 -20.83 9.24
N ALA A 609 -4.71 -20.43 10.08
CA ALA A 609 -5.55 -19.26 9.85
C ALA A 609 -5.69 -18.41 11.11
N LEU A 610 -6.08 -17.16 10.91
CA LEU A 610 -6.49 -16.25 11.97
C LEU A 610 -7.92 -16.56 12.42
N ARG A 611 -8.21 -16.21 13.67
CA ARG A 611 -9.58 -16.10 14.17
C ARG A 611 -10.26 -14.88 13.55
N ASP A 612 -11.57 -14.84 13.65
CA ASP A 612 -12.36 -13.70 13.23
C ASP A 612 -12.19 -12.50 14.18
N ASP A 613 -12.33 -12.76 15.47
CA ASP A 613 -12.31 -11.79 16.56
C ASP A 613 -11.91 -12.50 17.87
N TRP A 614 -11.44 -11.73 18.85
CA TRP A 614 -10.99 -12.28 20.12
C TRP A 614 -12.15 -12.88 20.90
N CYS A 615 -13.25 -12.16 21.00
CA CYS A 615 -14.49 -12.66 21.54
C CYS A 615 -15.65 -12.21 20.66
N LYS A 616 -16.61 -13.13 20.47
CA LYS A 616 -17.79 -12.84 19.68
C LYS A 616 -18.61 -11.78 20.42
N ALA A 617 -18.98 -10.73 19.68
CA ALA A 617 -19.79 -9.62 20.20
C ALA A 617 -20.98 -10.08 21.05
N GLY A 618 -21.13 -9.45 22.21
CA GLY A 618 -22.17 -9.75 23.19
C GLY A 618 -21.91 -10.99 24.07
N THR A 619 -20.73 -11.60 24.00
CA THR A 619 -20.33 -12.65 24.96
C THR A 619 -19.87 -12.02 26.28
N VAL A 620 -19.06 -10.97 26.20
CA VAL A 620 -18.66 -10.09 27.30
C VAL A 620 -18.77 -8.65 26.80
N ASN A 621 -19.23 -7.70 27.62
CA ASN A 621 -19.27 -6.30 27.17
C ASN A 621 -17.86 -5.82 26.82
N TYR A 622 -17.71 -5.14 25.66
CA TYR A 622 -16.47 -4.52 25.18
C TYR A 622 -15.37 -5.51 24.73
N ASP A 623 -15.75 -6.69 24.23
CA ASP A 623 -14.83 -7.74 23.80
C ASP A 623 -14.70 -7.86 22.27
N GLU A 624 -15.37 -6.97 21.52
CA GLU A 624 -15.41 -6.91 20.06
C GLU A 624 -14.11 -6.39 19.44
N TRP A 625 -13.03 -7.18 19.55
CA TRP A 625 -11.73 -6.84 18.98
C TRP A 625 -11.45 -7.65 17.71
N PRO A 626 -11.32 -7.02 16.52
CA PRO A 626 -11.12 -7.73 15.27
C PRO A 626 -9.77 -8.44 15.26
N ILE A 627 -9.68 -9.64 14.67
CA ILE A 627 -8.40 -10.34 14.43
C ILE A 627 -8.12 -10.43 12.93
N ALA A 628 -8.89 -11.22 12.18
CA ALA A 628 -8.84 -11.16 10.73
C ALA A 628 -9.30 -9.76 10.28
N SER A 629 -8.59 -9.15 9.32
CA SER A 629 -8.68 -7.75 8.85
C SER A 629 -7.94 -6.69 9.67
N SER A 630 -7.37 -7.06 10.82
CA SER A 630 -6.63 -6.14 11.69
C SER A 630 -5.23 -5.79 11.18
N ASN A 631 -4.67 -4.69 11.70
CA ASN A 631 -3.24 -4.44 11.62
C ASN A 631 -2.57 -5.13 12.83
N MET A 632 -1.58 -5.97 12.57
CA MET A 632 -0.96 -6.82 13.59
C MET A 632 0.57 -6.70 13.54
N ILE A 633 1.17 -6.51 14.71
CA ILE A 633 2.61 -6.64 14.93
C ILE A 633 2.88 -8.06 15.44
N GLY A 634 3.77 -8.80 14.78
CA GLY A 634 4.27 -10.09 15.26
C GLY A 634 5.73 -10.01 15.65
N VAL A 635 6.08 -10.44 16.86
CA VAL A 635 7.46 -10.51 17.33
C VAL A 635 7.85 -11.95 17.65
N GLY A 636 9.04 -12.35 17.22
CA GLY A 636 9.53 -13.72 17.30
C GLY A 636 9.32 -14.50 16.00
N GLY A 637 10.27 -15.39 15.69
CA GLY A 637 10.32 -16.05 14.38
C GLY A 637 9.33 -17.21 14.21
N PRO A 638 9.18 -17.77 12.99
CA PRO A 638 8.21 -18.84 12.66
C PRO A 638 8.29 -20.12 13.51
N ILE A 639 9.40 -20.34 14.21
CA ILE A 639 9.56 -21.46 15.15
C ILE A 639 8.80 -21.17 16.45
N ALA A 640 8.95 -19.95 16.99
CA ALA A 640 8.44 -19.55 18.30
C ALA A 640 7.03 -18.95 18.24
N ASN A 641 6.68 -18.32 17.12
CA ASN A 641 5.42 -17.58 16.95
C ASN A 641 4.66 -18.09 15.70
N LEU A 642 3.45 -18.60 15.91
CA LEU A 642 2.57 -19.14 14.88
C LEU A 642 1.98 -18.05 13.96
N LEU A 643 1.89 -16.79 14.41
CA LEU A 643 1.57 -15.67 13.52
C LEU A 643 2.71 -15.42 12.53
N ALA A 644 3.95 -15.50 12.97
CA ALA A 644 5.11 -15.41 12.08
C ALA A 644 5.19 -16.63 11.15
N TYR A 645 4.79 -17.82 11.62
CA TYR A 645 4.65 -19.00 10.78
C TYR A 645 3.59 -18.80 9.69
N TYR A 646 2.42 -18.24 10.03
CA TYR A 646 1.40 -17.85 9.04
C TYR A 646 1.96 -16.86 8.02
N GLY A 647 2.64 -15.82 8.49
CA GLY A 647 3.30 -14.85 7.61
C GLY A 647 4.35 -15.47 6.68
N ASN A 648 5.04 -16.52 7.12
CA ASN A 648 6.11 -17.19 6.37
C ASN A 648 5.62 -17.78 5.02
N ASP A 649 4.31 -17.96 4.83
CA ASP A 649 3.73 -18.39 3.55
C ASP A 649 3.72 -17.27 2.49
N PHE A 650 3.89 -16.01 2.89
CA PHE A 650 3.74 -14.83 2.02
C PHE A 650 5.00 -13.97 1.89
N MET A 651 5.92 -14.03 2.86
CA MET A 651 7.07 -13.12 2.95
C MET A 651 8.23 -13.52 2.03
N GLN A 652 8.94 -12.51 1.52
CA GLN A 652 10.08 -12.68 0.61
C GLN A 652 11.37 -13.11 1.35
N ALA A 653 11.48 -12.78 2.63
CA ALA A 653 12.47 -13.35 3.54
C ALA A 653 11.82 -14.47 4.36
N LEU A 654 11.86 -15.70 3.86
CA LEU A 654 11.23 -16.84 4.53
C LEU A 654 12.24 -17.57 5.44
N PHE A 655 11.74 -18.19 6.50
CA PHE A 655 12.51 -19.15 7.29
C PHE A 655 12.33 -20.57 6.75
N GLY A 656 13.42 -21.19 6.28
CA GLY A 656 13.42 -22.50 5.64
C GLY A 656 13.22 -23.65 6.63
N LEU A 657 12.03 -23.78 7.20
CA LEU A 657 11.69 -24.78 8.20
C LEU A 657 12.12 -26.20 7.77
N GLY A 658 12.95 -26.85 8.58
CA GLY A 658 13.54 -28.15 8.24
C GLY A 658 12.56 -29.31 8.13
N GLU A 659 11.29 -29.13 8.50
CA GLU A 659 10.21 -30.09 8.24
C GLU A 659 9.66 -30.02 6.80
N PHE A 660 9.89 -28.89 6.09
CA PHE A 660 9.39 -28.65 4.73
C PHE A 660 10.49 -28.67 3.67
N THR A 661 11.76 -28.61 4.08
CA THR A 661 12.89 -28.68 3.14
C THR A 661 13.99 -29.62 3.61
N THR A 662 14.42 -30.50 2.70
CA THR A 662 15.63 -31.31 2.83
C THR A 662 16.85 -30.63 2.23
N HIS A 663 16.67 -29.47 1.57
CA HIS A 663 17.76 -28.72 0.95
C HIS A 663 18.60 -28.03 2.03
N THR A 664 19.73 -28.64 2.38
CA THR A 664 20.66 -28.19 3.43
C THR A 664 21.01 -26.69 3.38
N PRO A 665 21.21 -26.07 2.20
CA PRO A 665 21.43 -24.63 2.12
C PRO A 665 20.31 -23.81 2.74
N TRP A 666 19.03 -24.21 2.63
CA TRP A 666 17.89 -23.44 3.15
C TRP A 666 17.42 -23.90 4.54
N LYS A 667 17.69 -25.16 4.87
CA LYS A 667 17.19 -25.78 6.10
C LYS A 667 17.62 -25.02 7.36
N ASN A 668 16.62 -24.55 8.11
CA ASN A 668 16.72 -23.76 9.34
C ASN A 668 17.52 -22.46 9.18
N LYS A 669 17.33 -21.76 8.06
CA LYS A 669 17.96 -20.47 7.75
C LYS A 669 16.96 -19.50 7.16
N ILE A 670 17.33 -18.22 7.12
CA ILE A 670 16.55 -17.19 6.42
C ILE A 670 16.92 -17.24 4.94
N VAL A 671 15.94 -17.28 4.04
CA VAL A 671 16.13 -17.39 2.59
C VAL A 671 15.54 -16.15 1.91
N PRO A 672 16.35 -15.35 1.20
CA PRO A 672 15.88 -14.18 0.44
C PRO A 672 15.40 -14.63 -0.96
N LEU A 673 14.08 -14.81 -1.14
CA LEU A 673 13.54 -15.40 -2.38
C LEU A 673 13.76 -14.57 -3.64
N THR A 674 13.81 -13.26 -3.50
CA THR A 674 13.81 -12.30 -4.61
C THR A 674 15.17 -11.65 -4.84
N CYS A 675 16.21 -12.13 -4.17
CA CYS A 675 17.58 -11.69 -4.39
C CYS A 675 18.07 -12.10 -5.81
N TRP A 676 18.88 -11.26 -6.46
CA TRP A 676 19.46 -11.56 -7.78
C TRP A 676 20.56 -12.61 -7.71
N ASP A 677 21.37 -12.59 -6.64
CA ASP A 677 22.45 -13.55 -6.44
C ASP A 677 22.21 -14.52 -5.27
N MET A 678 21.41 -15.54 -5.56
CA MET A 678 21.27 -16.69 -4.65
C MET A 678 22.47 -17.64 -4.65
N THR A 679 23.50 -17.42 -5.47
CA THR A 679 24.69 -18.28 -5.53
C THR A 679 25.75 -17.87 -4.50
N LYS A 680 25.92 -16.57 -4.20
CA LYS A 680 26.77 -16.09 -3.10
C LYS A 680 26.03 -16.05 -1.76
N THR A 681 24.78 -15.57 -1.73
CA THR A 681 23.96 -15.44 -0.50
C THR A 681 22.69 -16.27 -0.60
N SER A 682 22.84 -17.60 -0.67
CA SER A 682 21.72 -18.54 -0.71
C SER A 682 20.80 -18.50 0.52
N SER A 683 21.31 -18.04 1.66
CA SER A 683 20.62 -18.03 2.96
C SER A 683 21.46 -17.36 4.05
N TYR A 684 20.82 -16.97 5.15
CA TYR A 684 21.43 -16.34 6.32
C TYR A 684 21.21 -17.16 7.60
N ALA A 685 22.28 -17.31 8.38
CA ALA A 685 22.27 -18.01 9.66
C ALA A 685 23.18 -17.31 10.67
N SER A 686 22.69 -17.20 11.91
CA SER A 686 23.45 -16.58 12.99
C SER A 686 24.56 -17.49 13.53
N SER A 687 25.57 -16.83 14.08
CA SER A 687 26.64 -17.39 14.90
C SER A 687 26.81 -16.54 16.16
N ASN A 688 27.82 -16.84 16.97
CA ASN A 688 28.10 -16.06 18.18
C ASN A 688 28.45 -14.59 17.87
N THR A 689 29.19 -14.33 16.79
CA THR A 689 29.69 -12.99 16.43
C THR A 689 28.86 -12.28 15.36
N VAL A 690 27.89 -12.97 14.75
CA VAL A 690 27.02 -12.41 13.69
C VAL A 690 25.59 -12.90 13.91
N GLY A 691 24.63 -11.98 13.96
CA GLY A 691 23.21 -12.28 13.95
C GLY A 691 22.54 -11.84 12.66
N TYR A 692 21.42 -12.48 12.34
CA TYR A 692 20.54 -12.05 11.26
C TYR A 692 19.10 -11.97 11.75
N ALA A 693 18.38 -10.98 11.24
CA ALA A 693 16.99 -10.74 11.55
C ALA A 693 16.22 -10.24 10.33
N VAL A 694 14.91 -10.35 10.37
CA VAL A 694 13.97 -9.96 9.33
C VAL A 694 13.01 -8.93 9.89
N ILE A 695 12.75 -7.90 9.09
CA ILE A 695 11.56 -7.05 9.22
C ILE A 695 10.79 -7.17 7.92
N SER A 696 9.53 -7.60 7.97
CA SER A 696 8.72 -7.82 6.78
C SER A 696 7.27 -7.42 7.00
N THR A 697 6.59 -7.15 5.89
CA THR A 697 5.18 -6.76 5.92
C THR A 697 4.42 -7.38 4.76
N TYR A 698 3.13 -7.59 4.98
CA TYR A 698 2.20 -8.13 3.99
C TYR A 698 0.77 -7.79 4.37
N LYS A 699 -0.10 -7.62 3.37
CA LYS A 699 -1.55 -7.52 3.58
C LYS A 699 -2.22 -8.73 2.94
N ASP A 700 -2.89 -9.54 3.74
CA ASP A 700 -3.59 -10.73 3.25
C ASP A 700 -4.94 -10.42 2.61
N ILE A 701 -5.55 -11.44 2.01
CA ILE A 701 -6.84 -11.35 1.30
C ILE A 701 -8.01 -10.96 2.22
N ASN A 702 -7.91 -11.22 3.54
CA ASN A 702 -8.90 -10.77 4.51
C ASN A 702 -8.70 -9.31 4.92
N GLY A 703 -7.69 -8.64 4.35
CA GLY A 703 -7.31 -7.27 4.65
C GLY A 703 -6.44 -7.11 5.91
N THR A 704 -5.97 -8.21 6.50
CA THR A 704 -5.08 -8.19 7.66
C THR A 704 -3.71 -7.70 7.25
N VAL A 705 -3.19 -6.67 7.91
CA VAL A 705 -1.80 -6.23 7.70
C VAL A 705 -0.91 -6.85 8.75
N LEU A 706 0.10 -7.60 8.32
CA LEU A 706 1.15 -8.15 9.17
C LEU A 706 2.37 -7.24 9.10
N PHE A 707 2.89 -6.83 10.26
CA PHE A 707 4.24 -6.30 10.41
C PHE A 707 5.02 -7.26 11.31
N LEU A 708 5.94 -8.01 10.74
CA LEU A 708 6.69 -9.04 11.45
C LEU A 708 8.13 -8.61 11.66
N ILE A 709 8.63 -8.81 12.87
CA ILE A 709 10.03 -8.54 13.23
C ILE A 709 10.58 -9.67 14.09
N TRP A 710 11.63 -10.33 13.59
CA TRP A 710 12.16 -11.52 14.23
C TRP A 710 13.62 -11.79 13.86
N GLY A 711 14.37 -12.36 14.80
CA GLY A 711 15.73 -12.83 14.60
C GLY A 711 15.78 -14.32 14.25
N HIS A 712 16.87 -14.74 13.60
CA HIS A 712 17.21 -16.15 13.44
C HIS A 712 17.39 -16.84 14.82
N TRP A 713 17.95 -16.12 15.80
CA TRP A 713 17.93 -16.48 17.23
C TRP A 713 17.18 -15.43 18.06
N GLY A 714 16.71 -15.80 19.26
CA GLY A 714 16.02 -14.87 20.17
C GLY A 714 16.86 -13.66 20.58
N ARG A 715 18.20 -13.81 20.70
CA ARG A 715 19.13 -12.67 20.89
C ARG A 715 18.99 -11.67 19.74
N ASP A 716 18.93 -12.16 18.52
CA ASP A 716 18.87 -11.32 17.33
C ASP A 716 17.48 -10.64 17.22
N THR A 717 16.40 -11.30 17.67
CA THR A 717 15.07 -10.67 17.83
C THR A 717 15.13 -9.47 18.77
N TYR A 718 15.75 -9.62 19.94
CA TYR A 718 15.84 -8.52 20.90
C TYR A 718 16.66 -7.34 20.35
N TYR A 719 17.82 -7.61 19.74
CA TYR A 719 18.66 -6.52 19.25
C TYR A 719 18.12 -5.86 17.98
N VAL A 720 17.45 -6.59 17.07
CA VAL A 720 16.79 -5.95 15.93
C VAL A 720 15.61 -5.08 16.38
N THR A 721 14.84 -5.49 17.39
CA THR A 721 13.71 -4.70 17.91
C THR A 721 14.19 -3.46 18.65
N LYS A 722 15.32 -3.54 19.38
CA LYS A 722 16.01 -2.37 19.94
C LYS A 722 16.47 -1.41 18.85
N TRP A 723 17.18 -1.91 17.84
CA TRP A 723 17.62 -1.09 16.71
C TRP A 723 16.43 -0.45 15.98
N PHE A 724 15.35 -1.21 15.78
CA PHE A 724 14.12 -0.68 15.16
C PHE A 724 13.53 0.50 15.95
N HIS A 725 13.49 0.39 17.28
CA HIS A 725 13.01 1.45 18.15
C HIS A 725 13.87 2.72 18.10
N GLU A 726 15.19 2.57 18.06
CA GLU A 726 16.13 3.68 18.15
C GLU A 726 16.44 4.33 16.80
N GLU A 727 16.46 3.54 15.72
CA GLU A 727 16.94 3.95 14.40
C GLU A 727 16.04 3.46 13.26
N GLY A 728 15.73 2.15 13.24
CA GLY A 728 15.13 1.51 12.07
C GLY A 728 13.77 2.08 11.67
N ILE A 729 12.90 2.43 12.62
CA ILE A 729 11.59 3.02 12.32
C ILE A 729 11.71 4.41 11.69
N TYR A 730 12.78 5.15 11.99
CA TYR A 730 13.05 6.44 11.36
C TYR A 730 13.46 6.25 9.91
N GLN A 731 14.35 5.30 9.67
CA GLN A 731 14.82 4.97 8.32
C GLN A 731 13.67 4.49 7.43
N LEU A 732 12.82 3.57 7.89
CA LEU A 732 11.72 3.01 7.08
C LEU A 732 10.69 4.03 6.56
N GLN A 733 10.68 5.26 7.08
CA GLN A 733 9.84 6.34 6.54
C GLN A 733 10.27 6.82 5.15
N GLU A 734 11.46 6.45 4.71
CA GLU A 734 12.03 6.76 3.40
C GLU A 734 12.31 5.47 2.60
N ALA A 735 11.71 4.35 3.02
CA ALA A 735 11.86 3.08 2.32
C ALA A 735 11.30 3.19 0.88
N PRO A 736 11.97 2.56 -0.11
CA PRO A 736 11.46 2.47 -1.48
C PRO A 736 10.06 1.85 -1.53
N LYS A 737 9.21 2.37 -2.41
CA LYS A 737 7.89 1.77 -2.68
C LYS A 737 8.07 0.36 -3.24
N GLY A 738 7.26 -0.59 -2.77
CA GLY A 738 7.38 -2.00 -3.17
C GLY A 738 8.36 -2.83 -2.32
N LEU A 739 9.08 -2.23 -1.37
CA LEU A 739 9.93 -2.93 -0.40
C LEU A 739 9.07 -3.62 0.68
N THR A 740 8.95 -4.94 0.62
CA THR A 740 8.12 -5.74 1.55
C THR A 740 8.92 -6.36 2.69
N GLY A 741 10.24 -6.50 2.56
CA GLY A 741 11.08 -7.05 3.62
C GLY A 741 12.54 -6.62 3.55
N ILE A 742 13.19 -6.61 4.72
CA ILE A 742 14.63 -6.38 4.85
C ILE A 742 15.27 -7.47 5.70
N ILE A 743 16.52 -7.80 5.40
CA ILE A 743 17.37 -8.64 6.25
C ILE A 743 18.43 -7.76 6.91
N VAL A 744 18.45 -7.77 8.23
CA VAL A 744 19.37 -6.99 9.07
C VAL A 744 20.46 -7.92 9.59
N LYS A 745 21.71 -7.61 9.27
CA LYS A 745 22.90 -8.21 9.89
C LYS A 745 23.28 -7.42 11.14
N ILE A 746 23.53 -8.14 12.21
CA ILE A 746 23.98 -7.61 13.51
C ILE A 746 25.38 -8.16 13.78
N THR A 747 26.36 -7.30 14.02
CA THR A 747 27.70 -7.73 14.42
C THR A 747 27.79 -7.72 15.95
N TYR A 748 28.40 -8.76 16.53
CA TYR A 748 28.53 -8.90 17.98
C TYR A 748 29.98 -9.06 18.43
N GLU A 749 30.26 -8.55 19.61
CA GLU A 749 31.48 -8.84 20.37
C GLU A 749 31.14 -9.55 21.69
N SER A 750 32.04 -10.43 22.15
CA SER A 750 31.90 -11.09 23.45
C SER A 750 32.47 -10.19 24.54
N THR A 751 31.71 -9.97 25.61
CA THR A 751 32.16 -9.29 26.82
C THR A 751 31.91 -10.17 28.04
N ASP A 752 32.36 -9.72 29.22
CA ASP A 752 32.08 -10.39 30.50
C ASP A 752 30.57 -10.43 30.84
N GLU A 753 29.76 -9.60 30.16
CA GLU A 753 28.30 -9.53 30.30
C GLU A 753 27.55 -10.19 29.13
N GLY A 754 28.23 -11.03 28.34
CA GLY A 754 27.68 -11.72 27.18
C GLY A 754 27.95 -11.01 25.85
N TYR A 755 27.22 -11.41 24.80
CA TYR A 755 27.42 -10.85 23.45
C TYR A 755 26.67 -9.53 23.27
N LYS A 756 27.38 -8.46 22.90
CA LYS A 756 26.83 -7.11 22.70
C LYS A 756 26.94 -6.68 21.23
N PRO A 757 25.93 -6.00 20.66
CA PRO A 757 25.98 -5.55 19.28
C PRO A 757 26.98 -4.41 19.12
N THR A 758 27.80 -4.47 18.08
CA THR A 758 28.77 -3.43 17.70
C THR A 758 28.39 -2.72 16.41
N GLY A 759 27.41 -3.24 15.66
CA GLY A 759 26.89 -2.59 14.46
C GLY A 759 25.70 -3.31 13.84
N TYR A 760 24.93 -2.54 13.09
CA TYR A 760 23.78 -2.99 12.31
C TYR A 760 24.00 -2.62 10.84
N SER A 761 23.60 -3.50 9.93
CA SER A 761 23.63 -3.23 8.49
C SER A 761 22.47 -3.96 7.83
N ILE A 762 21.73 -3.27 6.97
CA ILE A 762 20.70 -3.90 6.14
C ILE A 762 21.41 -4.51 4.94
N VAL A 763 21.41 -5.84 4.89
CA VAL A 763 22.11 -6.62 3.86
C VAL A 763 21.19 -7.05 2.73
N GLU A 764 19.87 -6.99 2.90
CA GLU A 764 18.92 -7.26 1.80
C GLU A 764 17.73 -6.30 1.86
N CYS A 765 17.26 -5.89 0.69
CA CYS A 765 16.11 -5.01 0.48
C CYS A 765 15.16 -5.66 -0.55
N LEU A 766 14.22 -6.46 -0.06
CA LEU A 766 13.39 -7.37 -0.85
C LEU A 766 12.00 -6.79 -1.13
N GLY A 767 11.59 -6.80 -2.40
CA GLY A 767 10.20 -6.70 -2.84
C GLY A 767 9.69 -8.05 -3.33
N THR A 768 8.42 -8.13 -3.73
CA THR A 768 7.71 -9.39 -4.08
C THR A 768 8.34 -10.18 -5.23
N ILE A 769 9.01 -9.50 -6.16
CA ILE A 769 9.55 -10.09 -7.39
C ILE A 769 11.02 -9.74 -7.65
N SER A 770 11.57 -8.75 -6.93
CA SER A 770 12.96 -8.30 -7.09
C SER A 770 13.47 -7.68 -5.80
N GLU A 771 14.75 -7.33 -5.76
CA GLU A 771 15.39 -6.52 -4.71
C GLU A 771 15.85 -5.18 -5.29
N THR A 772 16.21 -4.25 -4.40
CA THR A 772 16.66 -2.91 -4.80
C THR A 772 17.77 -2.39 -3.90
N LEU A 773 18.48 -1.39 -4.38
CA LEU A 773 19.37 -0.56 -3.58
C LEU A 773 18.56 0.50 -2.84
N TRP A 774 18.78 0.65 -1.54
CA TRP A 774 18.21 1.75 -0.79
C TRP A 774 19.31 2.65 -0.21
N VAL A 775 19.26 3.94 -0.54
CA VAL A 775 20.16 4.95 0.03
C VAL A 775 19.36 5.81 1.00
N HIS A 776 19.74 5.78 2.28
CA HIS A 776 19.19 6.65 3.31
C HIS A 776 20.30 7.52 3.88
N ASN A 777 20.17 8.84 3.73
CA ASN A 777 21.26 9.80 3.92
C ASN A 777 22.48 9.43 3.07
N ASN A 778 23.50 8.83 3.67
CA ASN A 778 24.73 8.35 3.00
C ASN A 778 24.94 6.84 3.21
N GLU A 779 24.01 6.14 3.87
CA GLU A 779 24.11 4.71 4.11
C GLU A 779 23.49 3.95 2.94
N ILE A 780 24.30 3.08 2.33
CA ILE A 780 23.87 2.17 1.28
C ILE A 780 23.38 0.88 1.93
N LYS A 781 22.14 0.48 1.60
CA LYS A 781 21.44 -0.66 2.20
C LYS A 781 21.01 -1.64 1.12
N GLY A 782 21.22 -2.93 1.40
CA GLY A 782 21.02 -3.98 0.41
C GLY A 782 21.78 -3.66 -0.87
N GLY A 783 21.08 -3.78 -1.99
CA GLY A 783 21.63 -3.61 -3.32
C GLY A 783 21.27 -4.79 -4.18
N ILE A 784 21.31 -4.57 -5.49
CA ILE A 784 21.27 -5.70 -6.40
C ILE A 784 22.66 -6.31 -6.36
N HIS A 785 22.78 -7.43 -5.64
CA HIS A 785 24.08 -8.06 -5.44
C HIS A 785 24.54 -8.66 -6.77
N ASP A 786 25.65 -8.16 -7.28
CA ASP A 786 26.28 -8.66 -8.51
C ASP A 786 26.68 -10.14 -8.33
N PRO A 787 26.22 -11.05 -9.23
CA PRO A 787 26.41 -12.50 -9.14
C PRO A 787 27.82 -13.10 -9.19
#